data_AF-A0A1G1X3R9-F1
#
_entry.id   AF-A0A1G1X3R9-F1
#
_cell.length_a   1.000
_cell.length_b   1.000
_cell.length_c   1.000
_cell.angle_alpha   90.00
_cell.angle_beta   90.00
_cell.angle_gamma   90.00
#
_symmetry.space_group_name_H-M   'P 1'
#
loop_
_entity.id
_entity.type
_entity.pdbx_description
1 polymer ?
#
loop_
_entity_poly.entity_id
_entity_poly.type
_entity_poly.pdbx_seq_one_letter_code
_entity_poly.pdbx_strand_id
1 'polypeptide(L)'
;MHAQQQSRTTLYLDVKDSNNTNATSASCATGCTNSLNNTNWGFPLTLSGTVYSDEGVTALTSKTVRVAINGTDDTSTTSHASTGAYSLSVPASSGDVLTLYIEDETQDGVTVTITAGSAMSNMDIYQDHLIVRHDNSGSLTNTNLNTAAVSAETDISNIYAVASSNLTVASGKELFIPTSHTFAPGGDVTTPTFDLRGTYTHSTETVTISTAYQQSAGTFSSSSGTVDINGNFTLTGGTHNATSGTFTVSGDWSNTGTFTNNSGTVTFDGTSDQTITTAGQAFNALTFNNTGSSGSDDLIISGTLDVDGTLTITDGDLDVSTNDPNVNLAADATIGASGTIDNASYSGTWTFDGTGTDTLTDNTTSGTNFRAVTVDGTSSKILQFSSGANTPTITFTTLTIAADDTVSLNGENTTITTLVNNNALTLIGSETVAITTMDADSGTVTYVGTGTYTQLAAGDAYYHLTLNGSGGSWTQDAALDVNGNLTIIAGTLATGNNAITLAGNWTNDGIFTAGTGIVTLDGAGSQTINDSNAFYSLSISATSARTISFESAATQTIAANGTLTLTGQSGNLLTLAPLTAVTAWNLVVPSSATQALSYVSVSYSDASGGVGIDCQSNCTNGGNTTNWQFTTPSVTFSADAQTAAEAVGSITITATLSASSLLATSLPYTLSGLATEGSDYTITTSPITIAAGTTTGTITITLTDDTSVESDETIIVTMGTPTNAAQGVTTVHTATITSEDVAVIVTESNTGSSGSSGGGGGEDPLNKEETSNPTVVISGKIAKSGSHIKASVGETVRIRTKPVDPSRLQSVMIKVMGKTTNLKFETGSENNITYGTTLFFERKGTYPYTIYANYGSIVRYVKGVFVVTEEKIAETQEIETSISSPVRTSGRLLPQRLVLEEQEMIVPAEGETIDNVLEQEFPQSLQDELNVPNAHTEQKSQGISRAFFAVSFWLRSGVSDTLSYLSLKASTLLSHSPALPDHLKNHRYETVAIRVASVNDKPLVGVSVTLFSEPKTATTDDRGVAIFHDVHAGQHTLKVAVNDFTSRQKLFLDKDADEVVVSVQAQLRDGVSIYWVLIYVVAALIGGAVGMRILILRRSVI
;
A
#
# COMPACT_ATOMS: atom_id res chain seq x y z
N MET A 1 -75.30 -44.27 10.04
CA MET A 1 -76.34 -45.03 10.78
C MET A 1 -77.21 -44.09 11.62
N HIS A 2 -78.46 -43.79 11.26
CA HIS A 2 -79.33 -42.91 12.06
C HIS A 2 -80.09 -43.67 13.15
N ALA A 3 -79.77 -43.43 14.43
CA ALA A 3 -80.71 -43.63 15.53
C ALA A 3 -80.38 -42.64 16.65
N GLN A 4 -81.36 -41.84 17.06
CA GLN A 4 -81.25 -41.01 18.25
C GLN A 4 -81.44 -41.91 19.49
N GLN A 5 -80.51 -41.81 20.44
CA GLN A 5 -80.62 -42.27 21.84
C GLN A 5 -80.60 -43.78 22.15
N GLN A 6 -79.68 -44.57 21.58
CA GLN A 6 -79.31 -45.87 22.19
C GLN A 6 -77.80 -46.07 22.21
N SER A 7 -77.27 -46.55 23.34
CA SER A 7 -75.88 -47.02 23.48
C SER A 7 -75.63 -48.14 22.46
N ARG A 8 -74.56 -48.01 21.66
CA ARG A 8 -74.20 -48.97 20.61
C ARG A 8 -72.85 -49.58 20.95
N THR A 9 -72.78 -50.91 20.99
CA THR A 9 -71.52 -51.66 21.03
C THR A 9 -71.23 -52.16 19.62
N THR A 10 -70.18 -51.66 18.98
CA THR A 10 -69.73 -52.15 17.67
C THR A 10 -68.39 -52.87 17.83
N LEU A 11 -68.32 -54.13 17.41
CA LEU A 11 -67.19 -55.06 17.61
C LEU A 11 -66.98 -55.86 16.31
N TYR A 12 -65.73 -56.15 15.96
CA TYR A 12 -65.30 -57.03 14.87
C TYR A 12 -65.81 -56.63 13.47
N LEU A 13 -65.87 -55.33 13.16
CA LEU A 13 -66.31 -54.82 11.85
C LEU A 13 -65.11 -54.49 10.95
N ASP A 14 -65.12 -54.96 9.72
CA ASP A 14 -64.32 -54.37 8.65
C ASP A 14 -65.14 -53.26 7.97
N VAL A 15 -64.72 -52.01 8.15
CA VAL A 15 -65.43 -50.83 7.64
C VAL A 15 -64.65 -50.32 6.42
N LYS A 16 -65.35 -50.05 5.32
CA LYS A 16 -64.76 -49.58 4.06
C LYS A 16 -65.66 -48.54 3.39
N ASP A 17 -65.05 -47.47 2.89
CA ASP A 17 -65.68 -46.40 2.10
C ASP A 17 -66.96 -45.81 2.78
N SER A 18 -66.98 -45.73 4.12
CA SER A 18 -68.16 -45.36 4.91
C SER A 18 -68.11 -43.93 5.45
N ASN A 19 -69.15 -43.13 5.19
CA ASN A 19 -69.32 -41.79 5.75
C ASN A 19 -70.45 -41.74 6.80
N ASN A 20 -70.12 -41.42 8.05
CA ASN A 20 -71.06 -41.35 9.18
C ASN A 20 -71.34 -39.90 9.64
N THR A 21 -71.54 -38.98 8.69
CA THR A 21 -71.75 -37.53 8.90
C THR A 21 -72.94 -37.10 9.76
N ASN A 22 -73.96 -37.94 9.95
CA ASN A 22 -75.21 -37.55 10.62
C ASN A 22 -75.46 -38.25 11.99
N ALA A 23 -74.45 -38.86 12.59
CA ALA A 23 -74.53 -39.47 13.92
C ALA A 23 -73.44 -38.92 14.86
N THR A 24 -73.71 -38.87 16.16
CA THR A 24 -72.64 -38.82 17.17
C THR A 24 -71.69 -39.99 16.89
N SER A 25 -70.39 -39.71 16.80
CA SER A 25 -69.31 -40.63 16.38
C SER A 25 -69.57 -42.13 16.63
N ALA A 26 -69.44 -42.96 15.58
CA ALA A 26 -69.51 -44.41 15.73
C ALA A 26 -68.11 -44.93 16.07
N SER A 27 -67.94 -45.46 17.29
CA SER A 27 -66.67 -46.05 17.76
C SER A 27 -66.74 -47.58 17.75
N CYS A 28 -65.75 -48.22 17.15
CA CYS A 28 -65.61 -49.67 17.05
C CYS A 28 -64.39 -50.11 17.83
N ALA A 29 -64.60 -50.47 19.10
CA ALA A 29 -63.53 -50.56 20.10
C ALA A 29 -62.77 -51.90 20.12
N THR A 30 -63.27 -52.96 19.46
CA THR A 30 -62.62 -54.28 19.53
C THR A 30 -62.70 -55.03 18.22
N GLY A 31 -61.55 -55.46 17.68
CA GLY A 31 -61.45 -56.38 16.54
C GLY A 31 -61.85 -55.80 15.17
N CYS A 32 -61.97 -54.48 15.05
CA CYS A 32 -62.43 -53.81 13.84
C CYS A 32 -61.27 -53.48 12.91
N THR A 33 -61.50 -53.56 11.59
CA THR A 33 -60.52 -53.22 10.53
C THR A 33 -60.99 -51.96 9.80
N ASN A 34 -60.07 -51.03 9.54
CA ASN A 34 -60.32 -49.80 8.79
C ASN A 34 -59.88 -49.96 7.32
N SER A 35 -60.70 -50.57 6.47
CA SER A 35 -60.37 -50.89 5.08
C SER A 35 -60.69 -49.76 4.08
N LEU A 36 -60.02 -48.61 4.23
CA LEU A 36 -60.03 -47.44 3.33
C LEU A 36 -61.26 -46.50 3.45
N ASN A 37 -60.99 -45.19 3.35
CA ASN A 37 -61.94 -44.07 3.19
C ASN A 37 -63.16 -44.04 4.13
N ASN A 38 -62.95 -44.20 5.43
CA ASN A 38 -64.02 -44.05 6.41
C ASN A 38 -64.00 -42.65 7.05
N THR A 39 -65.13 -41.94 7.04
CA THR A 39 -65.31 -40.60 7.65
C THR A 39 -66.25 -40.70 8.84
N ASN A 40 -65.91 -40.08 9.98
CA ASN A 40 -66.67 -40.12 11.25
C ASN A 40 -66.82 -41.52 11.90
N TRP A 41 -65.78 -42.35 11.77
CA TRP A 41 -65.60 -43.62 12.48
C TRP A 41 -64.39 -43.53 13.42
N GLY A 42 -64.51 -44.07 14.64
CA GLY A 42 -63.39 -44.25 15.57
C GLY A 42 -62.92 -45.71 15.59
N PHE A 43 -61.63 -45.93 15.28
CA PHE A 43 -60.95 -47.23 15.39
C PHE A 43 -59.78 -47.10 16.37
N PRO A 44 -59.51 -48.10 17.20
CA PRO A 44 -58.37 -48.05 18.10
C PRO A 44 -57.06 -48.15 17.31
N LEU A 45 -56.08 -47.33 17.69
CA LEU A 45 -54.72 -47.38 17.17
C LEU A 45 -54.00 -48.56 17.81
N THR A 46 -53.22 -49.30 17.01
CA THR A 46 -52.30 -50.29 17.56
C THR A 46 -50.97 -49.60 17.87
N LEU A 47 -50.56 -49.65 19.13
CA LEU A 47 -49.24 -49.25 19.59
C LEU A 47 -48.42 -50.51 19.85
N SER A 48 -47.14 -50.51 19.48
CA SER A 48 -46.23 -51.62 19.77
C SER A 48 -44.81 -51.14 19.96
N GLY A 49 -44.08 -51.80 20.85
CA GLY A 49 -42.71 -51.50 21.19
C GLY A 49 -42.14 -52.56 22.13
N THR A 50 -40.96 -52.29 22.66
CA THR A 50 -40.25 -53.14 23.62
C THR A 50 -39.79 -52.31 24.82
N VAL A 51 -39.87 -52.89 26.02
CA VAL A 51 -39.32 -52.29 27.24
C VAL A 51 -37.88 -52.75 27.39
N TYR A 52 -36.95 -51.82 27.64
CA TYR A 52 -35.53 -52.11 27.81
C TYR A 52 -34.97 -51.53 29.11
N SER A 53 -33.94 -52.17 29.66
CA SER A 53 -33.17 -51.64 30.81
C SER A 53 -32.09 -50.65 30.39
N ASP A 54 -31.84 -50.55 29.09
CA ASP A 54 -30.86 -49.68 28.45
C ASP A 54 -31.46 -49.20 27.12
N GLU A 55 -30.68 -48.48 26.32
CA GLU A 55 -31.14 -47.89 25.07
C GLU A 55 -31.26 -48.91 23.93
N GLY A 56 -32.31 -49.73 24.00
CA GLY A 56 -32.71 -50.62 22.91
C GLY A 56 -31.89 -51.91 22.78
N VAL A 57 -31.12 -52.31 23.80
CA VAL A 57 -30.26 -53.49 23.75
C VAL A 57 -30.82 -54.65 24.57
N THR A 58 -31.03 -54.44 25.87
CA THR A 58 -31.42 -55.47 26.83
C THR A 58 -32.90 -55.36 27.19
N ALA A 59 -33.72 -56.22 26.58
CA ALA A 59 -35.15 -56.24 26.80
C ALA A 59 -35.52 -56.65 28.25
N LEU A 60 -36.39 -55.89 28.90
CA LEU A 60 -36.95 -56.19 30.21
C LEU A 60 -38.20 -57.05 30.09
N THR A 61 -38.09 -58.31 30.50
CA THR A 61 -39.22 -59.25 30.48
C THR A 61 -40.17 -59.04 31.66
N SER A 62 -41.43 -59.43 31.47
CA SER A 62 -42.48 -59.43 32.50
C SER A 62 -42.79 -58.05 33.09
N LYS A 63 -42.70 -56.99 32.28
CA LYS A 63 -43.11 -55.64 32.67
C LYS A 63 -44.56 -55.36 32.30
N THR A 64 -45.24 -54.57 33.11
CA THR A 64 -46.56 -54.01 32.80
C THR A 64 -46.39 -52.67 32.13
N VAL A 65 -46.93 -52.52 30.91
CA VAL A 65 -46.96 -51.26 30.18
C VAL A 65 -48.38 -50.72 30.15
N ARG A 66 -48.52 -49.43 30.47
CA ARG A 66 -49.76 -48.66 30.40
C ARG A 66 -49.66 -47.50 29.43
N VAL A 67 -50.82 -46.94 29.11
CA VAL A 67 -50.96 -45.76 28.27
C VAL A 67 -51.99 -44.79 28.83
N ALA A 68 -51.62 -43.51 28.93
CA ALA A 68 -52.53 -42.42 29.20
C ALA A 68 -52.79 -41.61 27.92
N ILE A 69 -54.01 -41.13 27.75
CA ILE A 69 -54.44 -40.29 26.62
C ILE A 69 -54.81 -38.92 27.17
N ASN A 70 -54.10 -37.88 26.72
CA ASN A 70 -54.30 -36.50 27.15
C ASN A 70 -54.35 -36.36 28.70
N GLY A 71 -53.44 -37.05 29.40
CA GLY A 71 -53.30 -36.98 30.86
C GLY A 71 -54.35 -37.77 31.65
N THR A 72 -55.18 -38.55 30.97
CA THR A 72 -56.13 -39.48 31.60
C THR A 72 -55.66 -40.91 31.39
N ASP A 73 -55.44 -41.66 32.47
CA ASP A 73 -55.03 -43.07 32.41
C ASP A 73 -56.13 -43.93 31.75
N ASP A 74 -55.75 -44.73 30.74
CA ASP A 74 -56.61 -45.75 30.14
C ASP A 74 -56.43 -47.09 30.88
N THR A 75 -57.11 -47.18 32.02
CA THR A 75 -57.18 -48.39 32.88
C THR A 75 -57.64 -49.68 32.16
N SER A 76 -58.06 -49.63 30.89
CA SER A 76 -58.55 -50.77 30.12
C SER A 76 -57.50 -51.50 29.27
N THR A 77 -56.27 -50.97 29.15
CA THR A 77 -55.22 -51.51 28.27
C THR A 77 -53.92 -51.81 29.03
N THR A 78 -53.80 -53.04 29.56
CA THR A 78 -52.53 -53.56 30.09
C THR A 78 -51.94 -54.56 29.11
N SER A 79 -50.66 -54.38 28.75
CA SER A 79 -49.91 -55.39 28.01
C SER A 79 -48.78 -55.93 28.89
N HIS A 80 -48.71 -57.25 29.00
CA HIS A 80 -47.62 -57.93 29.70
C HIS A 80 -46.50 -58.28 28.73
N ALA A 81 -45.37 -57.60 28.89
CA ALA A 81 -44.19 -57.76 28.05
C ALA A 81 -43.42 -59.06 28.37
N SER A 82 -44.01 -60.24 28.12
CA SER A 82 -43.41 -61.53 28.51
C SER A 82 -42.02 -61.80 27.91
N THR A 83 -41.71 -61.23 26.74
CA THR A 83 -40.39 -61.25 26.10
C THR A 83 -39.76 -59.85 25.98
N GLY A 84 -40.31 -58.85 26.69
CA GLY A 84 -39.99 -57.43 26.55
C GLY A 84 -40.86 -56.67 25.53
N ALA A 85 -41.39 -57.34 24.52
CA ALA A 85 -42.29 -56.73 23.53
C ALA A 85 -43.72 -56.60 24.05
N TYR A 86 -44.39 -55.49 23.74
CA TYR A 86 -45.76 -55.22 24.12
C TYR A 86 -46.60 -54.73 22.93
N SER A 87 -47.93 -54.87 23.03
CA SER A 87 -48.85 -54.29 22.05
C SER A 87 -50.15 -53.85 22.74
N LEU A 88 -50.56 -52.61 22.49
CA LEU A 88 -51.74 -51.97 23.07
C LEU A 88 -52.68 -51.50 21.96
N SER A 89 -53.99 -51.52 22.24
CA SER A 89 -55.02 -51.04 21.32
C SER A 89 -55.75 -49.86 21.98
N VAL A 90 -55.49 -48.64 21.51
CA VAL A 90 -55.87 -47.40 22.21
C VAL A 90 -56.88 -46.56 21.41
N PRO A 91 -57.93 -46.01 22.02
CA PRO A 91 -58.95 -45.22 21.32
C PRO A 91 -58.51 -43.76 21.06
N ALA A 92 -57.32 -43.56 20.48
CA ALA A 92 -56.75 -42.23 20.23
C ALA A 92 -56.98 -41.72 18.79
N SER A 93 -57.05 -40.40 18.64
CA SER A 93 -57.21 -39.66 17.39
C SER A 93 -55.97 -38.83 17.06
N SER A 94 -55.84 -38.41 15.79
CA SER A 94 -54.75 -37.49 15.39
C SER A 94 -54.73 -36.24 16.26
N GLY A 95 -53.56 -35.90 16.80
CA GLY A 95 -53.33 -34.75 17.68
C GLY A 95 -53.41 -35.06 19.18
N ASP A 96 -53.87 -36.25 19.57
CA ASP A 96 -53.84 -36.66 20.98
C ASP A 96 -52.40 -36.86 21.47
N VAL A 97 -52.17 -36.52 22.73
CA VAL A 97 -50.92 -36.78 23.45
C VAL A 97 -51.03 -38.14 24.14
N LEU A 98 -50.11 -39.03 23.82
CA LEU A 98 -50.04 -40.38 24.38
C LEU A 98 -48.81 -40.49 25.28
N THR A 99 -49.02 -41.00 26.49
CA THR A 99 -47.95 -41.28 27.47
C THR A 99 -47.90 -42.77 27.71
N LEU A 100 -46.83 -43.45 27.31
CA LEU A 100 -46.61 -44.85 27.62
C LEU A 100 -45.62 -44.95 28.78
N TYR A 101 -45.93 -45.78 29.77
CA TYR A 101 -45.11 -45.88 30.98
C TYR A 101 -45.11 -47.29 31.56
N ILE A 102 -44.05 -47.60 32.31
CA ILE A 102 -43.93 -48.81 33.10
C ILE A 102 -44.73 -48.59 34.39
N GLU A 103 -45.68 -49.47 34.70
CA GLU A 103 -46.63 -49.31 35.81
C GLU A 103 -46.40 -50.32 36.93
N ASP A 104 -46.41 -49.88 38.18
CA ASP A 104 -46.36 -50.70 39.40
C ASP A 104 -45.11 -51.62 39.46
N GLU A 105 -44.01 -51.19 38.84
CA GLU A 105 -42.75 -51.92 38.79
C GLU A 105 -41.65 -51.20 39.59
N THR A 106 -40.54 -51.90 39.83
CA THR A 106 -39.34 -51.26 40.43
C THR A 106 -38.56 -50.37 39.46
N GLN A 107 -38.88 -50.43 38.17
CA GLN A 107 -38.26 -49.67 37.09
C GLN A 107 -39.29 -48.68 36.58
N ASP A 108 -38.90 -47.41 36.48
CA ASP A 108 -39.71 -46.38 35.85
C ASP A 108 -39.18 -46.11 34.43
N GLY A 109 -40.03 -45.65 33.52
CA GLY A 109 -39.64 -45.20 32.19
C GLY A 109 -40.86 -44.66 31.46
N VAL A 110 -40.71 -43.56 30.72
CA VAL A 110 -41.82 -42.86 30.07
C VAL A 110 -41.49 -42.53 28.62
N THR A 111 -42.44 -42.77 27.71
CA THR A 111 -42.41 -42.30 26.32
C THR A 111 -43.63 -41.45 26.02
N VAL A 112 -43.41 -40.22 25.57
CA VAL A 112 -44.49 -39.29 25.19
C VAL A 112 -44.45 -39.03 23.69
N THR A 113 -45.62 -39.14 23.04
CA THR A 113 -45.78 -38.79 21.62
C THR A 113 -47.07 -38.01 21.35
N ILE A 114 -47.07 -37.28 20.23
CA ILE A 114 -48.29 -36.75 19.60
C ILE A 114 -48.61 -37.63 18.39
N THR A 115 -49.76 -38.31 18.40
CA THR A 115 -50.11 -39.27 17.35
C THR A 115 -50.65 -38.59 16.08
N ALA A 116 -50.34 -39.13 14.89
CA ALA A 116 -51.01 -38.81 13.63
C ALA A 116 -52.35 -39.53 13.43
N GLY A 117 -52.83 -40.29 14.44
CA GLY A 117 -54.07 -41.06 14.32
C GLY A 117 -53.93 -42.33 13.46
N SER A 118 -52.72 -42.88 13.38
CA SER A 118 -52.43 -44.14 12.70
C SER A 118 -51.65 -45.10 13.63
N ALA A 119 -51.52 -46.37 13.24
CA ALA A 119 -50.80 -47.36 14.03
C ALA A 119 -49.30 -46.99 14.14
N MET A 120 -48.73 -47.17 15.33
CA MET A 120 -47.35 -46.80 15.63
C MET A 120 -46.58 -48.02 16.15
N SER A 121 -45.43 -48.28 15.55
CA SER A 121 -44.46 -49.30 15.95
C SER A 121 -43.18 -48.65 16.47
N ASN A 122 -42.35 -49.40 17.20
CA ASN A 122 -41.13 -48.90 17.82
C ASN A 122 -41.40 -47.79 18.85
N MET A 123 -42.49 -47.93 19.59
CA MET A 123 -42.81 -47.13 20.76
C MET A 123 -42.04 -47.66 21.98
N ASP A 124 -40.73 -47.79 21.87
CA ASP A 124 -39.94 -48.43 22.92
C ASP A 124 -39.93 -47.59 24.21
N ILE A 125 -39.83 -48.25 25.37
CA ILE A 125 -39.70 -47.58 26.68
C ILE A 125 -38.37 -48.02 27.28
N TYR A 126 -37.54 -47.05 27.66
CA TYR A 126 -36.26 -47.32 28.32
C TYR A 126 -36.38 -46.98 29.80
N GLN A 127 -35.84 -47.87 30.64
CA GLN A 127 -35.72 -47.63 32.07
C GLN A 127 -34.98 -46.31 32.31
N ASP A 128 -35.46 -45.51 33.26
CA ASP A 128 -34.86 -44.25 33.70
C ASP A 128 -34.89 -43.11 32.65
N HIS A 129 -35.63 -43.27 31.56
CA HIS A 129 -35.72 -42.27 30.48
C HIS A 129 -37.09 -41.58 30.42
N LEU A 130 -37.05 -40.28 30.11
CA LEU A 130 -38.12 -39.55 29.43
C LEU A 130 -37.80 -39.52 27.93
N ILE A 131 -38.50 -40.34 27.14
CA ILE A 131 -38.42 -40.31 25.69
C ILE A 131 -39.43 -39.32 25.14
N VAL A 132 -38.94 -38.26 24.49
CA VAL A 132 -39.79 -37.26 23.84
C VAL A 132 -39.73 -37.43 22.32
N ARG A 133 -40.89 -37.72 21.73
CA ARG A 133 -41.02 -37.89 20.28
C ARG A 133 -42.32 -37.28 19.77
N HIS A 134 -42.45 -37.21 18.46
CA HIS A 134 -43.69 -36.83 17.80
C HIS A 134 -43.89 -37.70 16.57
N ASP A 135 -45.10 -38.19 16.36
CA ASP A 135 -45.46 -39.02 15.21
C ASP A 135 -46.50 -38.32 14.31
N ASN A 136 -46.62 -37.00 14.49
CA ASN A 136 -47.33 -36.07 13.62
C ASN A 136 -46.33 -35.25 12.77
N SER A 137 -46.78 -34.17 12.11
CA SER A 137 -45.90 -33.31 11.31
C SER A 137 -45.29 -32.13 12.10
N GLY A 138 -45.13 -32.23 13.42
CA GLY A 138 -44.83 -31.10 14.30
C GLY A 138 -43.63 -31.33 15.23
N SER A 139 -43.76 -30.90 16.47
CA SER A 139 -42.78 -31.11 17.55
C SER A 139 -43.50 -31.35 18.86
N LEU A 140 -42.84 -32.03 19.80
CA LEU A 140 -43.32 -32.09 21.18
C LEU A 140 -42.94 -30.80 21.92
N THR A 141 -43.76 -30.34 22.87
CA THR A 141 -43.51 -29.15 23.70
C THR A 141 -43.71 -29.46 25.19
N ASN A 142 -43.26 -28.59 26.09
CA ASN A 142 -43.55 -28.70 27.54
C ASN A 142 -45.06 -28.61 27.82
N THR A 143 -45.83 -27.90 26.98
CA THR A 143 -47.30 -27.89 27.08
C THR A 143 -47.89 -29.27 26.80
N ASN A 144 -47.32 -29.99 25.82
CA ASN A 144 -47.70 -31.39 25.57
C ASN A 144 -47.28 -32.28 26.74
N LEU A 145 -46.07 -32.12 27.30
CA LEU A 145 -45.62 -32.88 28.47
C LEU A 145 -46.46 -32.62 29.74
N ASN A 146 -46.92 -31.40 29.93
CA ASN A 146 -47.87 -31.07 31.00
C ASN A 146 -49.24 -31.73 30.79
N THR A 147 -49.67 -31.83 29.52
CA THR A 147 -50.88 -32.59 29.16
C THR A 147 -50.67 -34.10 29.33
N ALA A 148 -49.46 -34.59 29.08
CA ALA A 148 -49.08 -36.00 29.22
C ALA A 148 -48.99 -36.46 30.69
N ALA A 149 -48.77 -35.53 31.62
CA ALA A 149 -48.66 -35.83 33.04
C ALA A 149 -50.00 -36.26 33.63
N VAL A 150 -50.06 -37.44 34.24
CA VAL A 150 -51.25 -37.93 34.95
C VAL A 150 -51.09 -37.56 36.42
N SER A 151 -52.02 -36.76 36.96
CA SER A 151 -51.84 -36.07 38.26
C SER A 151 -51.70 -36.96 39.50
N ALA A 152 -51.90 -38.28 39.37
CA ALA A 152 -51.80 -39.25 40.45
C ALA A 152 -50.79 -40.37 40.18
N GLU A 153 -50.15 -40.42 39.00
CA GLU A 153 -49.26 -41.54 38.65
C GLU A 153 -47.83 -41.25 39.07
N THR A 154 -47.40 -41.98 40.10
CA THR A 154 -46.07 -41.84 40.68
C THR A 154 -44.98 -42.23 39.68
N ASP A 155 -45.22 -43.24 38.86
CA ASP A 155 -44.23 -43.78 37.93
C ASP A 155 -43.88 -42.77 36.81
N ILE A 156 -44.83 -41.90 36.45
CA ILE A 156 -44.58 -40.75 35.56
C ILE A 156 -43.81 -39.66 36.31
N SER A 157 -44.26 -39.28 37.51
CA SER A 157 -43.63 -38.22 38.31
C SER A 157 -42.22 -38.58 38.83
N ASN A 158 -41.88 -39.88 38.87
CA ASN A 158 -40.55 -40.40 39.16
C ASN A 158 -39.56 -40.14 38.01
N ILE A 159 -40.07 -39.85 36.79
CA ILE A 159 -39.28 -39.55 35.60
C ILE A 159 -39.22 -38.05 35.34
N TYR A 160 -40.37 -37.36 35.32
CA TYR A 160 -40.41 -35.92 35.02
C TYR A 160 -41.58 -35.20 35.67
N ALA A 161 -41.44 -33.87 35.79
CA ALA A 161 -42.50 -32.96 36.18
C ALA A 161 -42.52 -31.73 35.26
N VAL A 162 -43.69 -31.14 35.06
CA VAL A 162 -43.84 -29.84 34.40
C VAL A 162 -44.53 -28.87 35.34
N ALA A 163 -43.89 -27.73 35.63
CA ALA A 163 -44.42 -26.69 36.49
C ALA A 163 -44.26 -25.32 35.81
N SER A 164 -45.35 -24.55 35.70
CA SER A 164 -45.34 -23.24 35.03
C SER A 164 -44.74 -23.26 33.61
N SER A 165 -45.01 -24.34 32.86
CA SER A 165 -44.45 -24.62 31.52
C SER A 165 -42.95 -25.01 31.49
N ASN A 166 -42.29 -25.15 32.64
CA ASN A 166 -40.90 -25.58 32.72
C ASN A 166 -40.81 -27.09 33.00
N LEU A 167 -39.99 -27.80 32.23
CA LEU A 167 -39.74 -29.23 32.37
C LEU A 167 -38.59 -29.46 33.36
N THR A 168 -38.80 -30.38 34.30
CA THR A 168 -37.74 -30.92 35.15
C THR A 168 -37.74 -32.44 35.04
N VAL A 169 -36.64 -33.00 34.54
CA VAL A 169 -36.39 -34.45 34.57
C VAL A 169 -35.78 -34.79 35.93
N ALA A 170 -36.26 -35.87 36.55
CA ALA A 170 -35.88 -36.24 37.91
C ALA A 170 -34.41 -36.67 38.00
N SER A 171 -33.82 -36.54 39.19
CA SER A 171 -32.42 -36.90 39.42
C SER A 171 -32.13 -38.37 39.08
N GLY A 172 -30.98 -38.61 38.41
CA GLY A 172 -30.58 -39.93 37.95
C GLY A 172 -31.36 -40.43 36.72
N LYS A 173 -32.19 -39.59 36.09
CA LYS A 173 -32.94 -39.90 34.88
C LYS A 173 -32.39 -39.14 33.66
N GLU A 174 -32.84 -39.55 32.48
CA GLU A 174 -32.35 -39.06 31.19
C GLU A 174 -33.47 -38.49 30.31
N LEU A 175 -33.22 -37.35 29.66
CA LEU A 175 -34.05 -36.87 28.56
C LEU A 175 -33.51 -37.45 27.26
N PHE A 176 -34.34 -38.16 26.50
CA PHE A 176 -33.94 -38.78 25.24
C PHE A 176 -34.80 -38.29 24.06
N ILE A 177 -34.14 -37.82 23.00
CA ILE A 177 -34.78 -37.42 21.74
C ILE A 177 -34.33 -38.36 20.62
N PRO A 178 -35.18 -39.31 20.17
CA PRO A 178 -34.79 -40.26 19.15
C PRO A 178 -34.66 -39.62 17.75
N THR A 179 -33.94 -40.31 16.85
CA THR A 179 -33.72 -39.87 15.47
C THR A 179 -35.03 -39.51 14.76
N SER A 180 -35.00 -38.47 13.93
CA SER A 180 -36.15 -37.96 13.16
C SER A 180 -37.27 -37.31 13.99
N HIS A 181 -37.12 -37.19 15.31
CA HIS A 181 -38.08 -36.49 16.16
C HIS A 181 -37.53 -35.14 16.64
N THR A 182 -38.44 -34.22 16.91
CA THR A 182 -38.16 -32.84 17.30
C THR A 182 -38.82 -32.52 18.63
N PHE A 183 -38.04 -31.97 19.55
CA PHE A 183 -38.52 -31.38 20.81
C PHE A 183 -38.29 -29.86 20.81
N ALA A 184 -39.37 -29.12 21.00
CA ALA A 184 -39.39 -27.66 21.06
C ALA A 184 -40.12 -27.22 22.35
N PRO A 185 -39.42 -27.11 23.49
CA PRO A 185 -40.06 -27.10 24.80
C PRO A 185 -41.01 -25.89 25.02
N GLY A 186 -40.66 -24.69 24.56
CA GLY A 186 -41.45 -23.48 24.78
C GLY A 186 -41.50 -22.99 26.24
N GLY A 187 -40.66 -23.57 27.10
CA GLY A 187 -40.36 -23.18 28.48
C GLY A 187 -39.02 -23.82 28.90
N ASP A 188 -38.53 -23.49 30.10
CA ASP A 188 -37.20 -23.94 30.53
C ASP A 188 -37.13 -25.48 30.64
N VAL A 189 -35.94 -26.02 30.46
CA VAL A 189 -35.67 -27.46 30.60
C VAL A 189 -34.51 -27.66 31.57
N THR A 190 -34.76 -28.42 32.63
CA THR A 190 -33.71 -28.91 33.54
C THR A 190 -33.66 -30.43 33.46
N THR A 191 -32.50 -30.99 33.12
CA THR A 191 -32.31 -32.44 33.05
C THR A 191 -30.95 -32.85 33.60
N PRO A 192 -30.81 -33.97 34.33
CA PRO A 192 -29.50 -34.44 34.76
C PRO A 192 -28.62 -34.87 33.58
N THR A 193 -29.18 -35.68 32.70
CA THR A 193 -28.52 -36.23 31.50
C THR A 193 -29.38 -35.98 30.27
N PHE A 194 -28.76 -35.91 29.10
CA PHE A 194 -29.43 -35.58 27.85
C PHE A 194 -28.82 -36.34 26.67
N ASP A 195 -29.57 -37.29 26.09
CA ASP A 195 -29.21 -37.95 24.84
C ASP A 195 -30.03 -37.38 23.67
N LEU A 196 -29.29 -36.90 22.67
CA LEU A 196 -29.80 -36.23 21.49
C LEU A 196 -29.42 -36.99 20.22
N ARG A 197 -30.41 -37.64 19.60
CA ARG A 197 -30.29 -38.26 18.27
C ARG A 197 -31.20 -37.61 17.22
N GLY A 198 -32.28 -36.97 17.64
CA GLY A 198 -33.17 -36.17 16.82
C GLY A 198 -32.79 -34.70 16.81
N THR A 199 -33.78 -33.82 16.94
CA THR A 199 -33.63 -32.37 16.93
C THR A 199 -34.15 -31.77 18.23
N TYR A 200 -33.34 -30.95 18.88
CA TYR A 200 -33.75 -30.09 19.98
C TYR A 200 -33.70 -28.63 19.53
N THR A 201 -34.80 -27.90 19.67
CA THR A 201 -34.88 -26.49 19.24
C THR A 201 -35.51 -25.63 20.32
N HIS A 202 -34.79 -24.61 20.78
CA HIS A 202 -35.33 -23.63 21.74
C HIS A 202 -35.02 -22.19 21.28
N SER A 203 -35.81 -21.25 21.77
CA SER A 203 -35.74 -19.83 21.44
C SER A 203 -35.09 -19.04 22.59
N THR A 204 -35.86 -18.62 23.58
CA THR A 204 -35.42 -17.77 24.70
C THR A 204 -35.33 -18.52 26.04
N GLU A 205 -35.68 -19.81 26.03
CA GLU A 205 -35.72 -20.67 27.21
C GLU A 205 -34.33 -20.98 27.75
N THR A 206 -34.24 -21.25 29.06
CA THR A 206 -33.02 -21.78 29.71
C THR A 206 -32.99 -23.29 29.60
N VAL A 207 -31.83 -23.83 29.25
CA VAL A 207 -31.56 -25.27 29.24
C VAL A 207 -30.44 -25.57 30.21
N THR A 208 -30.75 -26.28 31.28
CA THR A 208 -29.78 -26.70 32.29
C THR A 208 -29.59 -28.21 32.23
N ILE A 209 -28.37 -28.64 31.92
CA ILE A 209 -27.92 -30.03 32.02
C ILE A 209 -27.10 -30.13 33.30
N SER A 210 -27.60 -30.84 34.31
CA SER A 210 -26.98 -30.82 35.65
C SER A 210 -25.71 -31.68 35.78
N THR A 211 -25.32 -32.38 34.73
CA THR A 211 -24.11 -33.21 34.67
C THR A 211 -23.42 -33.08 33.31
N ALA A 212 -22.48 -33.96 32.99
CA ALA A 212 -21.80 -33.96 31.70
C ALA A 212 -22.78 -34.20 30.52
N TYR A 213 -22.58 -33.47 29.42
CA TYR A 213 -23.34 -33.62 28.18
C TYR A 213 -22.43 -34.10 27.06
N GLN A 214 -22.77 -35.25 26.46
CA GLN A 214 -22.09 -35.76 25.29
C GLN A 214 -23.04 -35.77 24.09
N GLN A 215 -22.72 -34.97 23.08
CA GLN A 215 -23.44 -34.99 21.82
C GLN A 215 -22.64 -35.80 20.79
N SER A 216 -23.18 -36.96 20.42
CA SER A 216 -22.60 -37.85 19.41
C SER A 216 -23.40 -37.86 18.11
N ALA A 217 -24.63 -37.35 18.12
CA ALA A 217 -25.54 -37.31 16.99
C ALA A 217 -26.53 -36.13 17.10
N GLY A 218 -27.53 -36.11 16.21
CA GLY A 218 -28.65 -35.18 16.26
C GLY A 218 -28.30 -33.72 15.97
N THR A 219 -29.27 -32.84 16.19
CA THR A 219 -29.16 -31.39 15.99
C THR A 219 -29.65 -30.65 17.22
N PHE A 220 -28.76 -29.92 17.87
CA PHE A 220 -29.10 -28.97 18.94
C PHE A 220 -29.14 -27.56 18.32
N SER A 221 -30.26 -26.86 18.45
CA SER A 221 -30.43 -25.51 17.90
C SER A 221 -30.97 -24.56 18.96
N SER A 222 -30.21 -23.51 19.24
CA SER A 222 -30.61 -22.42 20.12
C SER A 222 -30.77 -21.11 19.33
N SER A 223 -31.70 -20.26 19.77
CA SER A 223 -31.73 -18.84 19.39
C SER A 223 -30.94 -18.02 20.39
N SER A 224 -31.59 -17.44 21.42
CA SER A 224 -30.96 -16.50 22.37
C SER A 224 -31.09 -16.91 23.84
N GLY A 225 -31.67 -18.08 24.11
CA GLY A 225 -31.82 -18.66 25.44
C GLY A 225 -30.48 -19.11 26.04
N THR A 226 -30.42 -19.34 27.33
CA THR A 226 -29.17 -19.77 27.98
C THR A 226 -29.02 -21.29 27.93
N VAL A 227 -27.79 -21.76 27.75
CA VAL A 227 -27.42 -23.18 27.85
C VAL A 227 -26.41 -23.29 28.98
N ASP A 228 -26.71 -24.09 29.99
CA ASP A 228 -25.88 -24.28 31.17
C ASP A 228 -25.59 -25.77 31.37
N ILE A 229 -24.32 -26.15 31.34
CA ILE A 229 -23.85 -27.52 31.51
C ILE A 229 -23.00 -27.58 32.78
N ASN A 230 -23.55 -28.20 33.81
CA ASN A 230 -22.89 -28.39 35.09
C ASN A 230 -21.98 -29.64 35.09
N GLY A 231 -21.07 -29.69 34.11
CA GLY A 231 -20.14 -30.79 33.90
C GLY A 231 -19.41 -30.65 32.56
N ASN A 232 -18.81 -31.75 32.10
CA ASN A 232 -18.05 -31.74 30.84
C ASN A 232 -18.99 -31.59 29.64
N PHE A 233 -18.62 -30.74 28.68
CA PHE A 233 -19.23 -30.70 27.35
C PHE A 233 -18.35 -31.46 26.36
N THR A 234 -18.90 -32.48 25.70
CA THR A 234 -18.19 -33.24 24.67
C THR A 234 -19.02 -33.34 23.39
N LEU A 235 -18.55 -32.74 22.31
CA LEU A 235 -19.14 -32.85 20.99
C LEU A 235 -18.27 -33.77 20.11
N THR A 236 -18.75 -34.98 19.83
CA THR A 236 -18.06 -35.97 18.98
C THR A 236 -18.74 -36.18 17.63
N GLY A 237 -20.00 -35.76 17.49
CA GLY A 237 -20.77 -35.88 16.26
C GLY A 237 -22.08 -35.10 16.32
N GLY A 238 -22.81 -35.07 15.21
CA GLY A 238 -24.01 -34.23 15.07
C GLY A 238 -23.70 -32.75 14.83
N THR A 239 -24.73 -31.91 14.95
CA THR A 239 -24.65 -30.46 14.76
C THR A 239 -25.10 -29.75 16.05
N HIS A 240 -24.25 -28.86 16.56
CA HIS A 240 -24.58 -28.00 17.69
C HIS A 240 -24.53 -26.54 17.23
N ASN A 241 -25.70 -25.93 17.04
CA ASN A 241 -25.83 -24.50 16.79
C ASN A 241 -25.99 -23.80 18.13
N ALA A 242 -24.90 -23.19 18.61
CA ALA A 242 -24.82 -22.58 19.92
C ALA A 242 -25.80 -21.42 20.08
N THR A 243 -26.07 -21.02 21.31
CA THR A 243 -26.93 -19.85 21.57
C THR A 243 -26.26 -18.53 21.16
N SER A 244 -27.06 -17.54 20.79
CA SER A 244 -26.68 -16.12 20.71
C SER A 244 -26.72 -15.42 22.08
N GLY A 245 -27.13 -16.12 23.14
CA GLY A 245 -27.05 -15.72 24.53
C GLY A 245 -25.77 -16.26 25.18
N THR A 246 -25.90 -16.90 26.35
CA THR A 246 -24.75 -17.47 27.09
C THR A 246 -24.78 -18.99 27.07
N PHE A 247 -23.65 -19.61 26.71
CA PHE A 247 -23.37 -21.03 26.88
C PHE A 247 -22.34 -21.20 28.00
N THR A 248 -22.77 -21.73 29.14
CA THR A 248 -21.93 -21.94 30.32
C THR A 248 -21.53 -23.42 30.48
N VAL A 249 -20.27 -23.67 30.83
CA VAL A 249 -19.71 -25.00 31.10
C VAL A 249 -18.80 -24.97 32.32
N SER A 250 -19.12 -25.79 33.32
CA SER A 250 -18.34 -25.87 34.57
C SER A 250 -17.28 -26.98 34.60
N GLY A 251 -17.30 -27.89 33.60
CA GLY A 251 -16.29 -28.94 33.41
C GLY A 251 -15.45 -28.76 32.13
N ASP A 252 -14.82 -29.84 31.67
CA ASP A 252 -13.97 -29.79 30.46
C ASP A 252 -14.77 -29.50 29.19
N TRP A 253 -14.12 -28.87 28.21
CA TRP A 253 -14.64 -28.69 26.86
C TRP A 253 -13.86 -29.52 25.87
N SER A 254 -14.56 -30.39 25.12
CA SER A 254 -13.97 -31.14 24.03
C SER A 254 -14.87 -31.11 22.81
N ASN A 255 -14.36 -30.56 21.71
CA ASN A 255 -15.12 -30.43 20.48
C ASN A 255 -14.35 -31.00 19.29
N THR A 256 -14.90 -32.06 18.71
CA THR A 256 -14.43 -32.70 17.46
C THR A 256 -15.55 -32.84 16.42
N GLY A 257 -16.76 -32.36 16.72
CA GLY A 257 -17.92 -32.40 15.84
C GLY A 257 -18.19 -31.06 15.14
N THR A 258 -19.43 -30.84 14.69
CA THR A 258 -19.83 -29.58 14.04
C THR A 258 -20.44 -28.62 15.06
N PHE A 259 -19.67 -27.61 15.46
CA PHE A 259 -20.10 -26.53 16.34
C PHE A 259 -20.20 -25.23 15.56
N THR A 260 -21.39 -24.64 15.50
CA THR A 260 -21.63 -23.34 14.88
C THR A 260 -21.79 -22.31 15.98
N ASN A 261 -20.83 -21.38 16.07
CA ASN A 261 -20.97 -20.21 16.92
C ASN A 261 -22.00 -19.27 16.30
N ASN A 262 -23.06 -18.97 17.06
CA ASN A 262 -23.89 -17.79 16.80
C ASN A 262 -23.19 -16.55 17.39
N SER A 263 -23.90 -15.45 17.62
CA SER A 263 -23.34 -14.22 18.20
C SER A 263 -23.30 -14.22 19.74
N GLY A 264 -23.12 -15.39 20.36
CA GLY A 264 -23.21 -15.59 21.81
C GLY A 264 -21.87 -15.77 22.49
N THR A 265 -21.90 -15.82 23.82
CA THR A 265 -20.71 -15.95 24.67
C THR A 265 -20.62 -17.35 25.27
N VAL A 266 -19.48 -18.02 25.11
CA VAL A 266 -19.13 -19.21 25.88
C VAL A 266 -18.49 -18.77 27.19
N THR A 267 -18.94 -19.33 28.31
CA THR A 267 -18.44 -19.02 29.65
C THR A 267 -17.96 -20.28 30.34
N PHE A 268 -16.73 -20.25 30.83
CA PHE A 268 -16.16 -21.31 31.66
C PHE A 268 -16.23 -20.87 33.12
N ASP A 269 -17.05 -21.55 33.93
CA ASP A 269 -17.43 -21.13 35.29
C ASP A 269 -17.13 -22.19 36.36
N GLY A 270 -16.17 -23.07 36.10
CA GLY A 270 -15.76 -24.11 37.02
C GLY A 270 -15.24 -23.59 38.36
N THR A 271 -14.81 -24.54 39.20
CA THR A 271 -14.06 -24.28 40.45
C THR A 271 -12.82 -25.16 40.57
N SER A 272 -12.53 -25.92 39.52
CA SER A 272 -11.43 -26.87 39.37
C SER A 272 -10.79 -26.61 38.01
N ASP A 273 -9.61 -27.16 37.75
CA ASP A 273 -8.98 -27.05 36.43
C ASP A 273 -9.94 -27.51 35.31
N GLN A 274 -10.03 -26.72 34.24
CA GLN A 274 -10.83 -27.02 33.05
C GLN A 274 -9.90 -27.14 31.85
N THR A 275 -9.94 -28.28 31.16
CA THR A 275 -9.23 -28.45 29.89
C THR A 275 -10.15 -28.06 28.73
N ILE A 276 -9.68 -27.15 27.88
CA ILE A 276 -10.40 -26.67 26.69
C ILE A 276 -9.69 -27.17 25.44
N THR A 277 -10.24 -28.21 24.83
CA THR A 277 -9.77 -28.74 23.54
C THR A 277 -10.59 -28.11 22.41
N THR A 278 -10.02 -27.09 21.77
CA THR A 278 -10.71 -26.29 20.74
C THR A 278 -10.79 -27.01 19.39
N ALA A 279 -9.82 -27.90 19.12
CA ALA A 279 -9.57 -28.47 17.79
C ALA A 279 -9.42 -27.40 16.67
N GLY A 280 -9.01 -26.18 17.04
CA GLY A 280 -8.84 -25.06 16.10
C GLY A 280 -10.14 -24.35 15.71
N GLN A 281 -11.27 -24.65 16.36
CA GLN A 281 -12.51 -23.92 16.14
C GLN A 281 -12.49 -22.58 16.90
N ALA A 282 -12.93 -21.51 16.24
CA ALA A 282 -13.08 -20.20 16.86
C ALA A 282 -14.25 -20.16 17.84
N PHE A 283 -14.20 -19.26 18.81
CA PHE A 283 -15.33 -18.85 19.64
C PHE A 283 -15.81 -17.47 19.21
N ASN A 284 -17.12 -17.20 19.24
CA ASN A 284 -17.60 -15.84 18.96
C ASN A 284 -17.25 -14.88 20.09
N ALA A 285 -17.55 -15.21 21.35
CA ALA A 285 -17.08 -14.46 22.50
C ALA A 285 -16.79 -15.45 23.62
N LEU A 286 -15.80 -15.13 24.46
CA LEU A 286 -15.29 -16.07 25.45
C LEU A 286 -15.08 -15.39 26.79
N THR A 287 -15.65 -15.99 27.83
CA THR A 287 -15.47 -15.55 29.22
C THR A 287 -14.86 -16.68 30.05
N PHE A 288 -13.76 -16.37 30.71
CA PHE A 288 -13.18 -17.21 31.76
C PHE A 288 -13.59 -16.63 33.11
N ASN A 289 -14.25 -17.44 33.91
CA ASN A 289 -14.78 -17.10 35.22
C ASN A 289 -14.69 -18.33 36.14
N ASN A 290 -13.55 -19.03 36.10
CA ASN A 290 -13.29 -20.17 36.96
C ASN A 290 -12.99 -19.63 38.37
N THR A 291 -13.92 -19.82 39.31
CA THR A 291 -13.92 -19.14 40.63
C THR A 291 -13.27 -19.98 41.73
N GLY A 292 -12.36 -20.89 41.36
CA GLY A 292 -11.68 -21.73 42.32
C GLY A 292 -10.65 -20.98 43.17
N SER A 293 -9.88 -21.73 43.95
CA SER A 293 -8.75 -21.14 44.69
C SER A 293 -7.52 -21.17 43.78
N SER A 294 -6.73 -20.09 43.78
CA SER A 294 -5.58 -19.90 42.88
C SER A 294 -4.70 -21.15 42.75
N GLY A 295 -4.46 -21.58 41.51
CA GLY A 295 -3.68 -22.78 41.15
C GLY A 295 -4.46 -24.08 41.31
N SER A 296 -5.79 -23.99 41.34
CA SER A 296 -6.71 -25.12 41.27
C SER A 296 -7.90 -24.79 40.36
N ASP A 297 -7.76 -23.73 39.56
CA ASP A 297 -8.77 -23.12 38.70
C ASP A 297 -8.17 -22.79 37.33
N ASP A 298 -7.20 -23.60 36.91
CA ASP A 298 -6.45 -23.38 35.69
C ASP A 298 -7.36 -23.66 34.47
N LEU A 299 -7.36 -22.76 33.49
CA LEU A 299 -7.98 -23.00 32.19
C LEU A 299 -6.89 -23.41 31.20
N ILE A 300 -6.76 -24.72 31.01
CA ILE A 300 -5.70 -25.32 30.21
C ILE A 300 -6.17 -25.45 28.77
N ILE A 301 -5.59 -24.66 27.88
CA ILE A 301 -5.93 -24.70 26.45
C ILE A 301 -5.16 -25.81 25.75
N SER A 302 -5.85 -26.62 24.95
CA SER A 302 -5.25 -27.62 24.05
C SER A 302 -5.58 -27.31 22.60
N GLY A 303 -4.55 -26.94 21.82
CA GLY A 303 -4.67 -26.43 20.45
C GLY A 303 -4.63 -24.91 20.39
N THR A 304 -4.90 -24.32 19.22
CA THR A 304 -5.01 -22.87 19.08
C THR A 304 -6.29 -22.38 19.74
N LEU A 305 -6.19 -21.33 20.56
CA LEU A 305 -7.35 -20.56 21.03
C LEU A 305 -7.62 -19.46 20.02
N ASP A 306 -8.83 -19.42 19.47
CA ASP A 306 -9.26 -18.42 18.50
C ASP A 306 -10.57 -17.79 18.95
N VAL A 307 -10.62 -16.47 19.04
CA VAL A 307 -11.78 -15.71 19.53
C VAL A 307 -12.07 -14.55 18.58
N ASP A 308 -13.17 -14.67 17.84
CA ASP A 308 -13.61 -13.69 16.83
C ASP A 308 -14.16 -12.39 17.44
N GLY A 309 -14.63 -12.46 18.69
CA GLY A 309 -15.16 -11.34 19.46
C GLY A 309 -14.41 -11.18 20.77
N THR A 310 -15.10 -10.74 21.82
CA THR A 310 -14.42 -10.33 23.05
C THR A 310 -13.92 -11.52 23.86
N LEU A 311 -12.66 -11.44 24.33
CA LEU A 311 -12.11 -12.29 25.38
C LEU A 311 -12.16 -11.56 26.73
N THR A 312 -12.79 -12.17 27.74
CA THR A 312 -12.83 -11.64 29.11
C THR A 312 -12.34 -12.69 30.10
N ILE A 313 -11.32 -12.35 30.89
CA ILE A 313 -10.81 -13.17 31.99
C ILE A 313 -11.22 -12.50 33.30
N THR A 314 -12.37 -12.88 33.85
CA THR A 314 -12.91 -12.27 35.07
C THR A 314 -12.20 -12.80 36.31
N ASP A 315 -11.99 -14.12 36.34
CA ASP A 315 -11.36 -14.89 37.40
C ASP A 315 -10.71 -16.16 36.82
N GLY A 316 -9.85 -16.80 37.60
CA GLY A 316 -9.10 -18.00 37.20
C GLY A 316 -7.72 -17.70 36.59
N ASP A 317 -6.97 -18.77 36.36
CA ASP A 317 -5.64 -18.71 35.74
C ASP A 317 -5.70 -19.25 34.31
N LEU A 318 -5.59 -18.36 33.31
CA LEU A 318 -5.44 -18.80 31.93
C LEU A 318 -4.04 -19.38 31.74
N ASP A 319 -3.95 -20.70 31.77
CA ASP A 319 -2.70 -21.42 31.55
C ASP A 319 -2.42 -21.58 30.05
N VAL A 320 -1.57 -20.69 29.55
CA VAL A 320 -0.97 -20.81 28.20
C VAL A 320 0.39 -21.51 28.25
N SER A 321 0.93 -21.81 29.43
CA SER A 321 2.26 -22.37 29.59
C SER A 321 2.33 -23.89 29.43
N THR A 322 1.26 -24.63 29.77
CA THR A 322 1.27 -26.10 29.73
C THR A 322 1.38 -26.67 28.32
N ASN A 323 0.68 -26.07 27.35
CA ASN A 323 0.61 -26.58 25.97
C ASN A 323 1.14 -25.61 24.92
N ASP A 324 1.58 -24.41 25.31
CA ASP A 324 2.03 -23.35 24.40
C ASP A 324 1.06 -23.08 23.22
N PRO A 325 -0.24 -22.85 23.48
CA PRO A 325 -1.21 -22.61 22.42
C PRO A 325 -0.89 -21.28 21.72
N ASN A 326 -1.18 -21.17 20.43
CA ASN A 326 -1.34 -19.83 19.85
C ASN A 326 -2.69 -19.27 20.30
N VAL A 327 -2.73 -17.96 20.58
CA VAL A 327 -3.95 -17.25 20.97
C VAL A 327 -4.24 -16.17 19.93
N ASN A 328 -5.33 -16.31 19.19
CA ASN A 328 -5.76 -15.36 18.17
C ASN A 328 -7.00 -14.59 18.65
N LEU A 329 -6.97 -13.27 18.52
CA LEU A 329 -7.98 -12.35 19.02
C LEU A 329 -8.36 -11.31 17.96
N ALA A 330 -9.63 -11.35 17.55
CA ALA A 330 -10.15 -10.43 16.56
C ALA A 330 -10.92 -9.23 17.14
N ALA A 331 -11.08 -9.16 18.46
CA ALA A 331 -11.70 -8.02 19.14
C ALA A 331 -11.07 -7.72 20.51
N ASP A 332 -11.77 -6.95 21.34
CA ASP A 332 -11.36 -6.54 22.70
C ASP A 332 -10.92 -7.71 23.59
N ALA A 333 -9.89 -7.46 24.40
CA ALA A 333 -9.40 -8.37 25.43
C ALA A 333 -9.35 -7.67 26.79
N THR A 334 -10.01 -8.27 27.79
CA THR A 334 -10.04 -7.74 29.15
C THR A 334 -9.58 -8.77 30.16
N ILE A 335 -8.58 -8.41 30.97
CA ILE A 335 -8.17 -9.14 32.16
C ILE A 335 -8.74 -8.40 33.38
N GLY A 336 -9.57 -9.10 34.15
CA GLY A 336 -10.18 -8.64 35.39
C GLY A 336 -9.16 -8.55 36.52
N ALA A 337 -9.53 -7.90 37.63
CA ALA A 337 -8.61 -7.70 38.76
C ALA A 337 -8.19 -9.02 39.43
N SER A 338 -9.03 -10.05 39.36
CA SER A 338 -8.74 -11.41 39.86
C SER A 338 -8.22 -12.36 38.79
N GLY A 339 -8.36 -12.01 37.50
CA GLY A 339 -7.90 -12.84 36.40
C GLY A 339 -6.36 -12.89 36.34
N THR A 340 -5.83 -14.06 36.02
CA THR A 340 -4.38 -14.27 35.85
C THR A 340 -4.08 -15.01 34.54
N ILE A 341 -2.84 -14.88 34.07
CA ILE A 341 -2.32 -15.62 32.91
C ILE A 341 -0.98 -16.25 33.33
N ASP A 342 -0.94 -17.56 33.50
CA ASP A 342 0.32 -18.30 33.61
C ASP A 342 1.01 -18.38 32.26
N ASN A 343 2.10 -17.64 32.17
CA ASN A 343 2.95 -17.60 31.00
C ASN A 343 4.43 -17.85 31.36
N ALA A 344 4.76 -18.46 32.49
CA ALA A 344 6.15 -18.51 32.98
C ALA A 344 7.13 -19.23 32.03
N SER A 345 6.65 -20.18 31.24
CA SER A 345 7.43 -20.89 30.21
C SER A 345 6.86 -20.73 28.79
N TYR A 346 5.87 -19.86 28.62
CA TYR A 346 5.10 -19.77 27.39
C TYR A 346 5.96 -19.43 26.16
N SER A 347 5.77 -20.20 25.09
CA SER A 347 6.49 -20.09 23.82
C SER A 347 5.59 -19.87 22.59
N GLY A 348 4.27 -19.91 22.76
CA GLY A 348 3.30 -19.54 21.73
C GLY A 348 3.25 -18.03 21.48
N THR A 349 2.34 -17.60 20.60
CA THR A 349 2.15 -16.19 20.24
C THR A 349 0.71 -15.74 20.48
N TRP A 350 0.54 -14.53 21.01
CA TRP A 350 -0.73 -13.81 20.95
C TRP A 350 -0.79 -13.03 19.64
N THR A 351 -1.79 -13.29 18.82
CA THR A 351 -2.05 -12.58 17.56
C THR A 351 -3.31 -11.77 17.69
N PHE A 352 -3.20 -10.47 17.50
CA PHE A 352 -4.35 -9.60 17.36
C PHE A 352 -4.59 -9.42 15.85
N ASP A 353 -5.62 -10.08 15.30
CA ASP A 353 -5.83 -10.27 13.85
C ASP A 353 -7.13 -9.68 13.26
N GLY A 354 -7.97 -9.14 14.15
CA GLY A 354 -9.20 -8.40 13.80
C GLY A 354 -9.04 -7.14 12.94
N THR A 355 -10.10 -6.32 12.92
CA THR A 355 -10.16 -5.09 12.11
C THR A 355 -10.61 -3.91 12.94
N GLY A 356 -10.12 -2.70 12.63
CA GLY A 356 -10.50 -1.49 13.35
C GLY A 356 -9.73 -1.33 14.65
N THR A 357 -10.36 -0.73 15.67
CA THR A 357 -9.73 -0.50 16.97
C THR A 357 -10.22 -1.51 18.00
N ASP A 358 -9.28 -2.30 18.52
CA ASP A 358 -9.51 -3.21 19.63
C ASP A 358 -8.81 -2.69 20.87
N THR A 359 -9.37 -2.97 22.03
CA THR A 359 -8.83 -2.59 23.32
C THR A 359 -8.20 -3.76 24.05
N LEU A 360 -7.01 -3.55 24.61
CA LEU A 360 -6.40 -4.43 25.60
C LEU A 360 -6.47 -3.75 26.97
N THR A 361 -7.29 -4.32 27.86
CA THR A 361 -7.47 -3.82 29.22
C THR A 361 -6.89 -4.79 30.22
N ASP A 362 -5.93 -4.33 31.03
CA ASP A 362 -5.37 -5.09 32.15
C ASP A 362 -5.77 -4.42 33.48
N ASN A 363 -6.67 -5.06 34.23
CA ASN A 363 -7.10 -4.60 35.55
C ASN A 363 -6.32 -5.24 36.69
N THR A 364 -5.31 -6.06 36.42
CA THR A 364 -4.51 -6.70 37.47
C THR A 364 -3.69 -5.67 38.24
N THR A 365 -3.23 -6.03 39.44
CA THR A 365 -2.41 -5.15 40.26
C THR A 365 -0.92 -5.19 39.91
N SER A 366 -0.44 -6.34 39.42
CA SER A 366 0.98 -6.56 39.10
C SER A 366 1.31 -6.35 37.62
N GLY A 367 0.29 -6.33 36.76
CA GLY A 367 0.46 -6.31 35.31
C GLY A 367 0.71 -7.68 34.74
N THR A 368 0.27 -7.82 33.50
CA THR A 368 0.37 -9.06 32.75
C THR A 368 1.58 -8.99 31.83
N ASN A 369 2.33 -10.08 31.80
CA ASN A 369 3.29 -10.31 30.73
C ASN A 369 2.57 -11.10 29.63
N PHE A 370 2.65 -10.67 28.37
CA PHE A 370 2.06 -11.40 27.24
C PHE A 370 3.11 -12.13 26.40
N ARG A 371 4.40 -12.00 26.76
CA ARG A 371 5.54 -12.52 26.01
C ARG A 371 5.58 -12.09 24.55
N ALA A 372 5.30 -12.98 23.62
CA ALA A 372 5.33 -12.74 22.19
C ALA A 372 3.93 -12.31 21.75
N VAL A 373 3.83 -11.07 21.29
CA VAL A 373 2.61 -10.48 20.76
C VAL A 373 2.86 -10.00 19.35
N THR A 374 1.92 -10.31 18.46
CA THR A 374 1.87 -9.81 17.09
C THR A 374 0.54 -9.11 16.87
N VAL A 375 0.58 -7.89 16.36
CA VAL A 375 -0.60 -7.20 15.83
C VAL A 375 -0.49 -7.29 14.31
N ASP A 376 -1.37 -8.08 13.70
CA ASP A 376 -1.37 -8.40 12.27
C ASP A 376 -2.82 -8.55 11.78
N GLY A 377 -3.48 -7.39 11.61
CA GLY A 377 -4.85 -7.31 11.15
C GLY A 377 -5.01 -7.59 9.67
N THR A 378 -6.16 -8.12 9.27
CA THR A 378 -6.52 -8.27 7.84
C THR A 378 -6.67 -6.93 7.10
N SER A 379 -6.81 -5.83 7.85
CA SER A 379 -6.79 -4.43 7.43
C SER A 379 -6.23 -3.59 8.58
N SER A 380 -5.90 -2.31 8.37
CA SER A 380 -5.31 -1.43 9.39
C SER A 380 -5.95 -1.58 10.78
N LYS A 381 -5.31 -2.37 11.62
CA LYS A 381 -5.72 -2.69 12.98
C LYS A 381 -5.04 -1.72 13.94
N ILE A 382 -5.80 -1.29 14.94
CA ILE A 382 -5.30 -0.49 16.05
C ILE A 382 -5.52 -1.30 17.32
N LEU A 383 -4.43 -1.82 17.91
CA LEU A 383 -4.48 -2.33 19.27
C LEU A 383 -4.23 -1.17 20.23
N GLN A 384 -5.25 -0.78 20.99
CA GLN A 384 -5.20 0.32 21.93
C GLN A 384 -5.22 -0.18 23.37
N PHE A 385 -4.25 0.24 24.18
CA PHE A 385 -4.28 -0.09 25.61
C PHE A 385 -5.28 0.81 26.34
N SER A 386 -5.89 0.28 27.39
CA SER A 386 -6.88 1.01 28.18
C SER A 386 -6.59 0.89 29.66
N SER A 387 -6.82 1.99 30.39
CA SER A 387 -6.68 2.01 31.84
C SER A 387 -7.75 1.15 32.48
N GLY A 388 -7.27 0.15 33.20
CA GLY A 388 -8.07 -0.55 34.19
C GLY A 388 -8.14 0.19 35.53
N ALA A 389 -8.75 -0.44 36.53
CA ALA A 389 -8.83 0.12 37.89
C ALA A 389 -7.47 0.34 38.58
N ASN A 390 -6.41 -0.34 38.13
CA ASN A 390 -5.13 -0.46 38.84
C ASN A 390 -3.89 0.05 38.06
N THR A 391 -4.05 0.56 36.83
CA THR A 391 -2.97 1.07 35.94
C THR A 391 -1.64 0.29 36.04
N PRO A 392 -1.64 -1.02 35.78
CA PRO A 392 -0.44 -1.83 35.89
C PRO A 392 0.58 -1.54 34.77
N THR A 393 1.77 -2.15 34.85
CA THR A 393 2.73 -2.15 33.73
C THR A 393 2.54 -3.40 32.88
N ILE A 394 2.14 -3.24 31.63
CA ILE A 394 1.98 -4.34 30.67
C ILE A 394 3.35 -4.71 30.11
N THR A 395 3.67 -6.01 30.06
CA THR A 395 5.02 -6.48 29.67
C THR A 395 4.99 -7.37 28.43
N PHE A 396 5.97 -7.16 27.54
CA PHE A 396 6.20 -7.95 26.34
C PHE A 396 7.66 -8.39 26.26
N THR A 397 7.88 -9.65 25.88
CA THR A 397 9.20 -10.12 25.43
C THR A 397 9.44 -9.67 24.00
N THR A 398 8.45 -9.83 23.13
CA THR A 398 8.49 -9.29 21.77
C THR A 398 7.13 -8.70 21.45
N LEU A 399 7.12 -7.45 20.98
CA LEU A 399 5.95 -6.81 20.41
C LEU A 399 6.24 -6.56 18.93
N THR A 400 5.51 -7.27 18.07
CA THR A 400 5.57 -7.12 16.62
C THR A 400 4.33 -6.37 16.14
N ILE A 401 4.55 -5.25 15.46
CA ILE A 401 3.52 -4.47 14.77
C ILE A 401 3.72 -4.74 13.28
N ALA A 402 2.73 -5.36 12.64
CA ALA A 402 2.78 -5.66 11.22
C ALA A 402 2.68 -4.38 10.37
N ALA A 403 2.80 -4.56 9.05
CA ALA A 403 2.57 -3.48 8.11
C ALA A 403 1.11 -2.99 8.23
N ASP A 404 0.88 -1.69 8.01
CA ASP A 404 -0.45 -1.06 8.05
C ASP A 404 -1.16 -1.05 9.43
N ASP A 405 -0.57 -1.65 10.47
CA ASP A 405 -1.14 -1.74 11.82
C ASP A 405 -0.52 -0.77 12.83
N THR A 406 -1.25 -0.49 13.91
CA THR A 406 -0.83 0.43 14.96
C THR A 406 -1.00 -0.19 16.33
N VAL A 407 -0.01 0.01 17.20
CA VAL A 407 -0.19 -0.14 18.65
C VAL A 407 -0.26 1.24 19.27
N SER A 408 -1.30 1.51 20.04
CA SER A 408 -1.44 2.73 20.84
C SER A 408 -1.33 2.38 22.32
N LEU A 409 -0.27 2.88 22.98
CA LEU A 409 -0.09 2.69 24.43
C LEU A 409 -1.08 3.52 25.24
N ASN A 410 -1.63 4.59 24.65
CA ASN A 410 -2.72 5.39 25.21
C ASN A 410 -2.49 5.85 26.67
N GLY A 411 -1.24 6.09 27.06
CA GLY A 411 -0.89 6.53 28.42
C GLY A 411 -0.62 5.41 29.42
N GLU A 412 -0.67 4.14 29.01
CA GLU A 412 -0.42 2.99 29.88
C GLU A 412 1.07 2.61 29.97
N ASN A 413 1.52 2.27 31.18
CA ASN A 413 2.91 1.89 31.43
C ASN A 413 3.24 0.56 30.73
N THR A 414 4.38 0.51 30.03
CA THR A 414 4.70 -0.64 29.17
C THR A 414 6.19 -0.99 29.21
N THR A 415 6.51 -2.29 29.33
CA THR A 415 7.87 -2.81 29.17
C THR A 415 7.95 -3.72 27.96
N ILE A 416 8.88 -3.48 27.04
CA ILE A 416 9.11 -4.26 25.82
C ILE A 416 10.59 -4.68 25.77
N THR A 417 10.87 -5.98 25.71
CA THR A 417 12.27 -6.43 25.53
C THR A 417 12.73 -6.21 24.09
N THR A 418 11.93 -6.61 23.11
CA THR A 418 12.22 -6.37 21.68
C THR A 418 10.99 -5.79 20.98
N LEU A 419 11.13 -4.60 20.41
CA LEU A 419 10.13 -4.00 19.54
C LEU A 419 10.47 -4.32 18.09
N VAL A 420 9.48 -4.75 17.31
CA VAL A 420 9.51 -4.80 15.84
C VAL A 420 8.35 -3.95 15.36
N ASN A 421 8.62 -2.77 14.81
CA ASN A 421 7.64 -1.78 14.43
C ASN A 421 7.67 -1.60 12.90
N ASN A 422 6.85 -2.34 12.16
CA ASN A 422 6.81 -2.19 10.70
C ASN A 422 5.88 -1.07 10.22
N ASN A 423 5.12 -0.42 11.11
CA ASN A 423 4.23 0.67 10.76
C ASN A 423 4.15 1.77 11.83
N ALA A 424 3.40 1.58 12.93
CA ALA A 424 3.20 2.64 13.93
C ALA A 424 3.09 2.17 15.39
N LEU A 425 3.84 2.84 16.27
CA LEU A 425 3.66 2.85 17.72
C LEU A 425 3.26 4.26 18.17
N THR A 426 2.15 4.39 18.89
CA THR A 426 1.62 5.68 19.36
C THR A 426 1.65 5.80 20.88
N LEU A 427 2.10 6.95 21.37
CA LEU A 427 2.30 7.28 22.78
C LEU A 427 1.67 8.64 23.13
N ILE A 428 1.26 8.82 24.39
CA ILE A 428 0.93 10.14 24.94
C ILE A 428 2.23 10.82 25.42
N GLY A 429 3.07 10.06 26.12
CA GLY A 429 4.36 10.50 26.68
C GLY A 429 4.39 10.66 28.20
N SER A 430 3.24 10.52 28.89
CA SER A 430 3.19 10.53 30.37
C SER A 430 3.46 9.16 30.98
N GLU A 431 3.26 8.11 30.19
CA GLU A 431 3.54 6.72 30.53
C GLU A 431 5.04 6.47 30.75
N THR A 432 5.33 5.50 31.62
CA THR A 432 6.66 4.91 31.74
C THR A 432 6.80 3.82 30.69
N VAL A 433 7.74 3.98 29.77
CA VAL A 433 8.03 2.98 28.74
C VAL A 433 9.49 2.54 28.84
N ALA A 434 9.72 1.23 28.81
CA ALA A 434 11.06 0.65 28.82
C ALA A 434 11.21 -0.29 27.62
N ILE A 435 12.03 0.09 26.64
CA ILE A 435 12.33 -0.72 25.46
C ILE A 435 13.80 -1.12 25.50
N THR A 436 14.10 -2.43 25.57
CA THR A 436 15.50 -2.90 25.63
C THR A 436 16.15 -2.93 24.25
N THR A 437 15.43 -3.43 23.26
CA THR A 437 15.85 -3.48 21.85
C THR A 437 14.83 -2.70 21.03
N MET A 438 15.17 -1.46 20.70
CA MET A 438 14.35 -0.57 19.89
C MET A 438 14.41 -0.96 18.41
N ASP A 439 13.30 -0.79 17.70
CA ASP A 439 13.30 -0.83 16.24
C ASP A 439 13.75 0.52 15.69
N ALA A 440 14.97 0.56 15.15
CA ALA A 440 15.54 1.73 14.52
C ALA A 440 15.68 1.59 13.00
N ASP A 441 15.08 0.54 12.42
CA ASP A 441 15.19 0.18 11.00
C ASP A 441 13.85 0.32 10.24
N SER A 442 12.72 0.32 10.96
CA SER A 442 11.38 0.49 10.37
C SER A 442 10.37 1.25 11.25
N GLY A 443 9.23 1.58 10.64
CA GLY A 443 8.06 2.14 11.32
C GLY A 443 8.23 3.54 11.89
N THR A 444 7.16 4.04 12.49
CA THR A 444 7.07 5.36 13.08
C THR A 444 6.69 5.26 14.55
N VAL A 445 7.39 6.02 15.40
CA VAL A 445 6.94 6.30 16.75
C VAL A 445 6.29 7.67 16.77
N THR A 446 5.06 7.76 17.26
CA THR A 446 4.27 8.99 17.28
C THR A 446 3.89 9.39 18.70
N TYR A 447 4.17 10.63 19.08
CA TYR A 447 3.69 11.22 20.32
C TYR A 447 2.50 12.15 20.06
N VAL A 448 1.38 11.90 20.73
CA VAL A 448 0.12 12.66 20.58
C VAL A 448 -0.29 13.44 21.83
N GLY A 449 0.46 13.33 22.92
CA GLY A 449 0.11 13.97 24.19
C GLY A 449 0.18 15.49 24.17
N THR A 450 -0.67 16.14 24.98
CA THR A 450 -0.80 17.61 25.03
C THR A 450 -0.16 18.23 26.27
N GLY A 451 0.58 17.44 27.06
CA GLY A 451 1.20 17.86 28.32
C GLY A 451 2.63 18.40 28.16
N THR A 452 3.32 18.59 29.29
CA THR A 452 4.77 18.87 29.32
C THR A 452 5.50 17.62 29.78
N TYR A 453 6.43 17.15 28.96
CA TYR A 453 7.20 15.93 29.14
C TYR A 453 8.70 16.26 29.21
N THR A 454 9.40 15.66 30.18
CA THR A 454 10.83 15.93 30.40
C THR A 454 11.76 14.98 29.66
N GLN A 455 11.19 14.11 28.83
CA GLN A 455 11.89 13.13 27.99
C GLN A 455 10.94 12.66 26.87
N LEU A 456 11.48 11.89 25.92
CA LEU A 456 10.69 11.06 25.02
C LEU A 456 10.56 9.67 25.67
N ALA A 457 9.34 9.25 26.00
CA ALA A 457 9.12 8.08 26.85
C ALA A 457 9.71 6.76 26.31
N ALA A 458 9.84 6.60 24.98
CA ALA A 458 10.34 5.39 24.33
C ALA A 458 11.87 5.38 24.17
N GLY A 459 12.57 6.41 24.68
CA GLY A 459 14.02 6.60 24.54
C GLY A 459 14.38 7.64 23.49
N ASP A 460 15.59 7.54 22.94
CA ASP A 460 16.19 8.59 22.10
C ASP A 460 16.68 8.09 20.73
N ALA A 461 16.35 6.86 20.35
CA ALA A 461 16.71 6.27 19.06
C ALA A 461 15.45 5.85 18.31
N TYR A 462 15.30 6.28 17.05
CA TYR A 462 14.11 6.04 16.25
C TYR A 462 14.45 5.76 14.80
N TYR A 463 13.61 4.99 14.10
CA TYR A 463 13.57 5.07 12.64
C TYR A 463 12.84 6.35 12.21
N HIS A 464 11.50 6.39 12.19
CA HIS A 464 10.76 7.64 12.07
C HIS A 464 10.24 8.12 13.43
N LEU A 465 10.33 9.43 13.69
CA LEU A 465 9.76 10.09 14.88
C LEU A 465 8.75 11.16 14.44
N THR A 466 7.55 11.10 15.01
CA THR A 466 6.49 12.09 14.80
C THR A 466 6.00 12.69 16.11
N LEU A 467 5.88 14.01 16.17
CA LEU A 467 5.18 14.73 17.24
C LEU A 467 3.90 15.36 16.67
N ASN A 468 2.75 15.03 17.25
CA ASN A 468 1.44 15.45 16.77
C ASN A 468 0.48 15.87 17.90
N GLY A 469 1.00 16.15 19.09
CA GLY A 469 0.19 16.60 20.22
C GLY A 469 0.12 18.13 20.28
N SER A 470 -1.01 18.71 19.90
CA SER A 470 -1.22 20.16 20.00
C SER A 470 -1.10 20.65 21.45
N GLY A 471 -0.17 21.55 21.71
CA GLY A 471 0.15 22.03 23.08
C GLY A 471 1.12 21.13 23.86
N GLY A 472 1.44 19.94 23.33
CA GLY A 472 2.46 19.06 23.90
C GLY A 472 3.85 19.68 23.83
N SER A 473 4.70 19.40 24.82
CA SER A 473 6.08 19.86 24.86
C SER A 473 6.99 18.73 25.36
N TRP A 474 7.86 18.22 24.50
CA TRP A 474 8.84 17.18 24.82
C TRP A 474 10.23 17.78 24.91
N THR A 475 10.82 17.74 26.10
CA THR A 475 12.22 18.16 26.31
C THR A 475 13.11 16.94 26.31
N GLN A 476 14.11 16.87 25.44
CA GLN A 476 15.07 15.77 25.42
C GLN A 476 15.92 15.76 26.70
N ASP A 477 16.17 14.58 27.23
CA ASP A 477 17.07 14.31 28.36
C ASP A 477 18.39 13.64 27.92
N ALA A 478 18.45 13.11 26.70
CA ALA A 478 19.68 12.65 26.04
C ALA A 478 19.73 13.06 24.55
N ALA A 479 20.78 12.63 23.84
CA ALA A 479 20.96 12.93 22.42
C ALA A 479 20.00 12.08 21.57
N LEU A 480 19.21 12.75 20.72
CA LEU A 480 18.24 12.14 19.83
C LEU A 480 18.91 11.67 18.52
N ASP A 481 18.63 10.44 18.12
CA ASP A 481 19.06 9.84 16.85
C ASP A 481 17.86 9.32 16.05
N VAL A 482 17.74 9.75 14.79
CA VAL A 482 16.61 9.44 13.91
C VAL A 482 17.13 8.99 12.54
N ASN A 483 17.05 7.68 12.27
CA ASN A 483 17.53 7.07 11.03
C ASN A 483 16.64 7.38 9.80
N GLY A 484 15.37 7.66 10.05
CA GLY A 484 14.36 8.06 9.09
C GLY A 484 14.04 9.55 9.22
N ASN A 485 12.75 9.89 9.21
CA ASN A 485 12.27 11.28 9.20
C ASN A 485 11.95 11.74 10.62
N LEU A 486 12.27 13.00 10.91
CA LEU A 486 11.77 13.72 12.07
C LEU A 486 10.66 14.67 11.62
N THR A 487 9.45 14.46 12.15
CA THR A 487 8.25 15.24 11.79
C THR A 487 7.63 15.86 13.03
N ILE A 488 7.56 17.17 13.09
CA ILE A 488 6.84 17.91 14.13
C ILE A 488 5.61 18.52 13.46
N ILE A 489 4.47 17.84 13.56
CA ILE A 489 3.19 18.30 13.01
C ILE A 489 2.57 19.34 13.95
N ALA A 490 2.61 19.06 15.26
CA ALA A 490 2.08 19.92 16.30
C ALA A 490 2.83 19.73 17.63
N GLY A 491 2.78 20.75 18.48
CA GLY A 491 3.48 20.76 19.77
C GLY A 491 4.91 21.29 19.67
N THR A 492 5.72 21.05 20.72
CA THR A 492 7.08 21.57 20.87
C THR A 492 8.09 20.45 21.08
N LEU A 493 9.13 20.38 20.24
CA LEU A 493 10.36 19.64 20.54
C LEU A 493 11.41 20.61 21.11
N ALA A 494 11.82 20.39 22.35
CA ALA A 494 12.92 21.12 22.99
C ALA A 494 14.12 20.19 23.18
N THR A 495 15.32 20.62 22.80
CA THR A 495 16.50 19.74 22.87
C THR A 495 17.10 19.62 24.27
N GLY A 496 16.77 20.50 25.23
CA GLY A 496 17.37 20.45 26.57
C GLY A 496 18.90 20.65 26.60
N ASN A 497 19.51 21.16 25.51
CA ASN A 497 20.96 21.22 25.21
C ASN A 497 21.58 19.96 24.60
N ASN A 498 20.77 18.93 24.31
CA ASN A 498 21.24 17.71 23.68
C ASN A 498 21.31 17.81 22.16
N ALA A 499 22.11 16.93 21.55
CA ALA A 499 22.29 16.87 20.10
C ALA A 499 21.13 16.13 19.42
N ILE A 500 20.88 16.44 18.14
CA ILE A 500 20.03 15.65 17.24
C ILE A 500 20.88 15.16 16.07
N THR A 501 20.81 13.88 15.76
CA THR A 501 21.31 13.28 14.52
C THR A 501 20.13 12.81 13.68
N LEU A 502 20.11 13.16 12.39
CA LEU A 502 18.99 12.89 11.50
C LEU A 502 19.44 12.48 10.11
N ALA A 503 19.07 11.27 9.71
CA ALA A 503 19.41 10.72 8.40
C ALA A 503 18.34 10.94 7.32
N GLY A 504 17.07 11.14 7.69
CA GLY A 504 15.99 11.44 6.74
C GLY A 504 15.59 12.91 6.73
N ASN A 505 14.34 13.20 6.39
CA ASN A 505 13.85 14.57 6.22
C ASN A 505 13.49 15.21 7.57
N TRP A 506 13.68 16.54 7.65
CA TRP A 506 13.22 17.40 8.72
C TRP A 506 11.95 18.12 8.30
N THR A 507 10.85 17.88 9.01
CA THR A 507 9.59 18.62 8.85
C THR A 507 9.19 19.22 10.19
N ASN A 508 8.89 20.52 10.21
CA ASN A 508 8.54 21.23 11.44
C ASN A 508 7.43 22.26 11.19
N ASP A 509 6.19 21.79 11.26
CA ASP A 509 4.97 22.63 11.24
C ASP A 509 4.57 23.08 12.67
N GLY A 510 5.19 22.48 13.70
CA GLY A 510 5.03 22.85 15.11
C GLY A 510 6.10 23.83 15.61
N ILE A 511 6.64 23.57 16.80
CA ILE A 511 7.65 24.41 17.46
C ILE A 511 8.92 23.59 17.72
N PHE A 512 10.06 24.12 17.31
CA PHE A 512 11.38 23.58 17.65
C PHE A 512 12.17 24.56 18.52
N THR A 513 12.72 24.08 19.65
CA THR A 513 13.54 24.86 20.58
C THR A 513 14.93 24.23 20.72
N ALA A 514 15.93 24.80 20.06
CA ALA A 514 17.24 24.17 19.85
C ALA A 514 18.19 24.08 21.06
N GLY A 515 17.90 24.74 22.19
CA GLY A 515 18.83 24.77 23.33
C GLY A 515 20.24 25.23 22.92
N THR A 516 21.29 24.52 23.37
CA THR A 516 22.68 24.69 22.91
C THR A 516 23.24 23.49 22.13
N GLY A 517 22.40 22.51 21.82
CA GLY A 517 22.80 21.30 21.10
C GLY A 517 23.07 21.51 19.62
N ILE A 518 23.76 20.56 19.00
CA ILE A 518 24.00 20.53 17.56
C ILE A 518 22.94 19.66 16.86
N VAL A 519 22.40 20.14 15.74
CA VAL A 519 21.64 19.32 14.81
C VAL A 519 22.58 18.87 13.69
N THR A 520 22.71 17.57 13.49
CA THR A 520 23.53 16.95 12.46
C THR A 520 22.64 16.25 11.46
N LEU A 521 22.72 16.64 10.19
CA LEU A 521 22.12 15.89 9.09
C LEU A 521 23.18 14.96 8.48
N ASP A 522 23.07 13.67 8.75
CA ASP A 522 24.07 12.66 8.39
C ASP A 522 23.64 11.75 7.23
N GLY A 523 22.38 11.84 6.80
CA GLY A 523 21.72 11.01 5.81
C GLY A 523 22.46 10.84 4.48
N ALA A 524 22.74 9.61 4.06
CA ALA A 524 23.53 9.33 2.84
C ALA A 524 22.93 9.92 1.53
N GLY A 525 21.61 10.07 1.47
CA GLY A 525 20.85 10.60 0.33
C GLY A 525 20.53 12.10 0.42
N SER A 526 19.71 12.59 -0.50
CA SER A 526 19.17 13.94 -0.42
C SER A 526 18.14 14.05 0.71
N GLN A 527 18.16 15.17 1.44
CA GLN A 527 17.25 15.45 2.56
C GLN A 527 16.49 16.75 2.29
N THR A 528 15.35 16.91 2.96
CA THR A 528 14.56 18.14 2.94
C THR A 528 14.49 18.74 4.34
N ILE A 529 14.53 20.07 4.42
CA ILE A 529 14.20 20.86 5.61
C ILE A 529 13.02 21.76 5.27
N ASN A 530 11.86 21.49 5.88
CA ASN A 530 10.66 22.32 5.74
C ASN A 530 10.54 23.38 6.84
N ASP A 531 9.77 24.41 6.53
CA ASP A 531 9.48 25.59 7.34
C ASP A 531 10.73 26.31 7.88
N SER A 532 10.52 27.38 8.64
CA SER A 532 11.53 28.22 9.24
C SER A 532 11.98 27.63 10.57
N ASN A 533 13.27 27.34 10.70
CA ASN A 533 13.84 26.72 11.90
C ASN A 533 14.94 27.58 12.49
N ALA A 534 15.04 27.59 13.83
CA ALA A 534 16.12 28.23 14.55
C ALA A 534 16.98 27.16 15.23
N PHE A 535 18.17 26.91 14.69
CA PHE A 535 19.15 25.98 15.22
C PHE A 535 20.16 26.71 16.10
N TYR A 536 20.66 26.05 17.15
CA TYR A 536 21.84 26.57 17.84
C TYR A 536 23.08 26.34 16.97
N SER A 537 23.39 25.08 16.66
CA SER A 537 24.38 24.73 15.64
C SER A 537 23.77 23.76 14.64
N LEU A 538 24.13 23.89 13.37
CA LEU A 538 23.72 23.01 12.29
C LEU A 538 24.95 22.47 11.57
N SER A 539 25.05 21.15 11.47
CA SER A 539 26.14 20.45 10.78
C SER A 539 25.58 19.57 9.67
N ILE A 540 26.10 19.77 8.46
CA ILE A 540 25.80 18.95 7.30
C ILE A 540 27.13 18.60 6.65
N SER A 541 27.45 17.31 6.64
CA SER A 541 28.68 16.80 6.05
C SER A 541 28.37 15.69 5.07
N ALA A 542 28.80 15.87 3.83
CA ALA A 542 28.50 14.97 2.72
C ALA A 542 29.78 14.28 2.24
N THR A 543 29.78 12.95 2.33
CA THR A 543 30.84 12.09 1.76
C THR A 543 30.53 11.66 0.31
N SER A 544 29.27 11.78 -0.09
CA SER A 544 28.72 11.55 -1.43
C SER A 544 28.00 12.82 -1.90
N ALA A 545 27.86 13.01 -3.22
CA ALA A 545 27.05 14.11 -3.72
C ALA A 545 25.60 13.97 -3.21
N ARG A 546 25.12 14.96 -2.45
CA ARG A 546 23.76 14.99 -1.92
C ARG A 546 23.20 16.41 -1.93
N THR A 547 21.88 16.51 -2.02
CA THR A 547 21.17 17.79 -2.01
C THR A 547 20.37 17.95 -0.73
N ILE A 548 20.50 19.11 -0.09
CA ILE A 548 19.59 19.57 0.96
C ILE A 548 18.63 20.55 0.32
N SER A 549 17.35 20.18 0.33
CA SER A 549 16.27 20.98 -0.22
C SER A 549 15.59 21.76 0.89
N PHE A 550 15.43 23.06 0.71
CA PHE A 550 14.75 23.95 1.66
C PHE A 550 13.40 24.38 1.12
N GLU A 551 12.41 24.51 1.97
CA GLU A 551 11.15 25.13 1.57
C GLU A 551 11.35 26.58 1.08
N SER A 552 10.68 26.94 -0.01
CA SER A 552 10.82 28.27 -0.62
C SER A 552 10.31 29.34 0.36
N ALA A 553 11.06 30.44 0.51
CA ALA A 553 10.83 31.51 1.50
C ALA A 553 11.02 31.14 2.99
N ALA A 554 11.26 29.88 3.32
CA ALA A 554 11.55 29.47 4.70
C ALA A 554 12.87 30.04 5.19
N THR A 555 12.95 30.38 6.48
CA THR A 555 14.13 31.00 7.10
C THR A 555 14.83 30.05 8.05
N GLN A 556 16.06 29.68 7.73
CA GLN A 556 16.93 28.91 8.62
C GLN A 556 17.83 29.86 9.40
N THR A 557 17.79 29.83 10.72
CA THR A 557 18.55 30.72 11.60
C THR A 557 19.55 29.94 12.44
N ILE A 558 20.78 30.44 12.53
CA ILE A 558 21.79 29.95 13.47
C ILE A 558 21.85 30.90 14.66
N ALA A 559 21.82 30.37 15.87
CA ALA A 559 21.84 31.19 17.08
C ALA A 559 23.21 31.86 17.30
N ALA A 560 23.22 32.90 18.13
CA ALA A 560 24.47 33.55 18.57
C ALA A 560 25.39 32.54 19.27
N ASN A 561 26.69 32.59 18.94
CA ASN A 561 27.72 31.65 19.41
C ASN A 561 27.55 30.20 18.92
N GLY A 562 26.56 29.95 18.06
CA GLY A 562 26.40 28.70 17.35
C GLY A 562 27.41 28.49 16.22
N THR A 563 27.34 27.33 15.57
CA THR A 563 28.19 26.97 14.43
C THR A 563 27.36 26.48 13.25
N LEU A 564 27.63 27.03 12.07
CA LEU A 564 27.17 26.49 10.79
C LEU A 564 28.32 25.71 10.13
N THR A 565 28.15 24.39 10.00
CA THR A 565 29.11 23.54 9.29
C THR A 565 28.44 22.96 8.04
N LEU A 566 29.00 23.26 6.87
CA LEU A 566 28.51 22.79 5.57
C LEU A 566 29.71 22.26 4.78
N THR A 567 29.88 20.95 4.72
CA THR A 567 31.04 20.35 4.06
C THR A 567 30.63 19.28 3.04
N GLY A 568 31.17 19.39 1.84
CA GLY A 568 31.20 18.29 0.87
C GLY A 568 32.59 17.70 0.73
N GLN A 569 32.83 16.96 -0.35
CA GLN A 569 34.13 16.43 -0.71
C GLN A 569 34.49 16.74 -2.17
N SER A 570 35.77 16.57 -2.52
CA SER A 570 36.22 16.70 -3.91
C SER A 570 35.46 15.73 -4.82
N GLY A 571 34.84 16.25 -5.88
CA GLY A 571 33.96 15.49 -6.77
C GLY A 571 32.54 15.25 -6.25
N ASN A 572 32.28 15.49 -4.96
CA ASN A 572 31.02 15.22 -4.27
C ASN A 572 30.55 16.49 -3.52
N LEU A 573 29.98 17.44 -4.25
CA LEU A 573 29.48 18.69 -3.68
C LEU A 573 28.26 18.45 -2.77
N LEU A 574 28.22 19.14 -1.63
CA LEU A 574 26.99 19.35 -0.88
C LEU A 574 26.19 20.44 -1.59
N THR A 575 25.02 20.09 -2.12
CA THR A 575 24.16 21.05 -2.84
C THR A 575 23.07 21.57 -1.92
N LEU A 576 22.90 22.89 -1.84
CA LEU A 576 21.82 23.57 -1.12
C LEU A 576 20.91 24.24 -2.14
N ALA A 577 19.64 23.86 -2.16
CA ALA A 577 18.68 24.33 -3.16
C ALA A 577 17.28 24.48 -2.56
N PRO A 578 16.38 25.28 -3.14
CA PRO A 578 14.99 25.29 -2.74
C PRO A 578 14.25 24.07 -3.30
N LEU A 579 13.14 23.68 -2.66
CA LEU A 579 12.18 22.69 -3.17
C LEU A 579 11.60 23.13 -4.52
N THR A 580 11.39 24.44 -4.70
CA THR A 580 10.97 25.02 -5.98
C THR A 580 11.84 26.23 -6.34
N ALA A 581 12.35 26.26 -7.58
CA ALA A 581 13.27 27.28 -8.09
C ALA A 581 12.58 28.60 -8.47
N VAL A 582 11.72 29.11 -7.58
CA VAL A 582 10.90 30.32 -7.80
C VAL A 582 11.25 31.41 -6.79
N THR A 583 11.29 31.05 -5.52
CA THR A 583 11.56 31.97 -4.41
C THR A 583 12.75 31.48 -3.60
N ALA A 584 13.63 32.40 -3.21
CA ALA A 584 14.80 32.07 -2.42
C ALA A 584 14.40 31.53 -1.03
N TRP A 585 15.18 30.59 -0.50
CA TRP A 585 15.16 30.24 0.92
C TRP A 585 16.13 31.16 1.67
N ASN A 586 15.87 31.44 2.94
CA ASN A 586 16.63 32.42 3.71
C ASN A 586 17.58 31.74 4.70
N LEU A 587 18.77 32.31 4.88
CA LEU A 587 19.75 31.87 5.88
C LEU A 587 20.18 33.06 6.75
N VAL A 588 20.07 32.92 8.06
CA VAL A 588 20.47 33.98 9.00
C VAL A 588 21.57 33.46 9.91
N VAL A 589 22.76 34.02 9.75
CA VAL A 589 23.92 33.73 10.60
C VAL A 589 24.37 35.04 11.26
N PRO A 590 24.28 35.20 12.60
CA PRO A 590 24.73 36.41 13.28
C PRO A 590 26.25 36.50 13.32
N SER A 591 26.80 37.70 13.56
CA SER A 591 28.25 37.91 13.60
C SER A 591 28.99 37.18 14.72
N SER A 592 28.27 36.74 15.75
CA SER A 592 28.80 35.94 16.85
C SER A 592 28.77 34.42 16.56
N ALA A 593 28.12 33.96 15.49
CA ALA A 593 28.16 32.56 15.08
C ALA A 593 29.40 32.27 14.22
N THR A 594 29.87 31.04 14.26
CA THR A 594 31.00 30.57 13.45
C THR A 594 30.53 29.85 12.19
N GLN A 595 31.35 29.91 11.14
CA GLN A 595 31.06 29.37 9.82
C GLN A 595 32.21 28.47 9.37
N ALA A 596 31.91 27.22 9.00
CA ALA A 596 32.87 26.27 8.43
C ALA A 596 32.28 25.67 7.13
N LEU A 597 32.68 26.21 5.98
CA LEU A 597 32.14 25.83 4.68
C LEU A 597 33.23 25.36 3.71
N SER A 598 33.01 24.23 3.04
CA SER A 598 33.86 23.78 1.93
C SER A 598 33.13 22.81 1.01
N TYR A 599 33.42 22.83 -0.30
CA TYR A 599 32.77 21.94 -1.28
C TYR A 599 31.23 22.05 -1.27
N VAL A 600 30.72 23.28 -1.22
CA VAL A 600 29.28 23.57 -1.20
C VAL A 600 28.85 24.23 -2.52
N SER A 601 27.76 23.76 -3.10
CA SER A 601 27.02 24.45 -4.15
C SER A 601 25.75 25.03 -3.57
N VAL A 602 25.46 26.30 -3.82
CA VAL A 602 24.23 26.94 -3.31
C VAL A 602 23.49 27.65 -4.43
N SER A 603 22.16 27.55 -4.43
CA SER A 603 21.29 28.24 -5.37
C SER A 603 20.03 28.79 -4.70
N TYR A 604 19.50 29.90 -5.22
CA TYR A 604 18.25 30.53 -4.75
C TYR A 604 18.24 30.71 -3.22
N SER A 605 19.27 31.35 -2.68
CA SER A 605 19.44 31.57 -1.23
C SER A 605 19.64 33.04 -0.92
N ASP A 606 18.92 33.58 0.06
CA ASP A 606 19.12 34.93 0.58
C ASP A 606 19.68 34.88 2.00
N ALA A 607 20.95 35.26 2.15
CA ALA A 607 21.61 35.34 3.45
C ALA A 607 21.71 36.77 4.02
N SER A 608 20.95 37.73 3.46
CA SER A 608 21.07 39.16 3.81
C SER A 608 20.60 39.51 5.23
N GLY A 609 19.87 38.60 5.90
CA GLY A 609 19.45 38.78 7.30
C GLY A 609 20.58 38.63 8.33
N GLY A 610 21.77 38.16 7.93
CA GLY A 610 22.92 37.94 8.80
C GLY A 610 24.21 38.56 8.29
N VAL A 611 25.35 38.10 8.83
CA VAL A 611 26.66 38.39 8.23
C VAL A 611 26.82 37.65 6.90
N GLY A 612 27.68 38.18 6.02
CA GLY A 612 28.00 37.53 4.75
C GLY A 612 28.46 36.09 4.96
N ILE A 613 27.98 35.19 4.09
CA ILE A 613 28.35 33.78 4.12
C ILE A 613 29.60 33.57 3.28
N ASP A 614 30.68 33.17 3.94
CA ASP A 614 32.00 33.10 3.34
C ASP A 614 32.35 31.66 2.92
N CYS A 615 32.20 31.36 1.63
CA CYS A 615 32.43 30.03 1.06
C CYS A 615 33.64 30.05 0.12
N GLN A 616 34.84 30.20 0.70
CA GLN A 616 36.07 30.44 -0.06
C GLN A 616 36.80 29.17 -0.56
N SER A 617 36.36 27.99 -0.13
CA SER A 617 37.06 26.73 -0.38
C SER A 617 36.23 25.78 -1.23
N ASN A 618 36.51 25.73 -2.54
CA ASN A 618 35.87 24.80 -3.49
C ASN A 618 34.34 24.91 -3.55
N CYS A 619 33.78 26.11 -3.35
CA CYS A 619 32.34 26.34 -3.44
C CYS A 619 31.92 26.84 -4.83
N THR A 620 30.68 26.58 -5.21
CA THR A 620 30.11 27.04 -6.50
C THR A 620 28.83 27.83 -6.29
N ASN A 621 28.66 28.90 -7.06
CA ASN A 621 27.42 29.66 -7.11
C ASN A 621 26.48 29.05 -8.15
N GLY A 622 25.40 28.40 -7.70
CA GLY A 622 24.34 27.84 -8.53
C GLY A 622 23.33 28.86 -9.05
N GLY A 623 23.49 30.15 -8.72
CA GLY A 623 22.67 31.26 -9.19
C GLY A 623 21.63 31.71 -8.16
N ASN A 624 21.19 32.97 -8.29
CA ASN A 624 20.19 33.60 -7.43
C ASN A 624 20.56 33.58 -5.93
N THR A 625 21.82 33.85 -5.60
CA THR A 625 22.32 33.92 -4.23
C THR A 625 22.56 35.37 -3.80
N THR A 626 22.09 35.77 -2.62
CA THR A 626 22.31 37.09 -2.03
C THR A 626 23.13 36.97 -0.75
N ASN A 627 24.12 37.86 -0.55
CA ASN A 627 25.02 37.89 0.61
C ASN A 627 25.93 36.64 0.79
N TRP A 628 26.17 35.91 -0.30
CA TRP A 628 27.16 34.84 -0.39
C TRP A 628 28.45 35.33 -1.06
N GLN A 629 29.61 34.99 -0.49
CA GLN A 629 30.92 35.31 -1.04
C GLN A 629 31.58 34.03 -1.56
N PHE A 630 31.97 34.06 -2.84
CA PHE A 630 32.69 32.98 -3.52
C PHE A 630 34.03 33.52 -4.01
N THR A 631 35.11 32.79 -3.77
CA THR A 631 36.43 33.14 -4.32
C THR A 631 36.58 32.52 -5.71
N THR A 632 36.78 33.38 -6.72
CA THR A 632 37.22 32.92 -8.04
C THR A 632 38.74 32.82 -8.07
N PRO A 633 39.35 31.67 -8.44
CA PRO A 633 40.80 31.56 -8.55
C PRO A 633 41.32 32.49 -9.66
N SER A 634 42.56 32.96 -9.53
CA SER A 634 43.22 33.75 -10.57
C SER A 634 44.08 32.86 -11.48
N VAL A 635 44.18 33.15 -12.78
CA VAL A 635 45.03 32.41 -13.73
C VAL A 635 46.15 33.30 -14.27
N THR A 636 47.39 32.81 -14.23
CA THR A 636 48.60 33.50 -14.71
C THR A 636 49.40 32.59 -15.65
N PHE A 637 50.11 33.13 -16.63
CA PHE A 637 51.18 32.36 -17.27
C PHE A 637 52.31 32.10 -16.27
N SER A 638 52.90 30.92 -16.30
CA SER A 638 53.96 30.52 -15.35
C SER A 638 55.28 31.26 -15.58
N ALA A 639 55.47 31.83 -16.77
CA ALA A 639 56.61 32.67 -17.14
C ALA A 639 56.13 33.82 -18.05
N ASP A 640 56.85 34.95 -18.08
CA ASP A 640 56.59 36.11 -18.95
C ASP A 640 57.37 36.06 -20.26
N ALA A 641 58.46 35.30 -20.31
CA ALA A 641 59.21 35.05 -21.53
C ALA A 641 59.92 33.69 -21.53
N GLN A 642 60.27 33.22 -22.73
CA GLN A 642 61.19 32.11 -22.96
C GLN A 642 61.96 32.30 -24.28
N THR A 643 63.11 31.66 -24.42
CA THR A 643 63.92 31.70 -25.65
C THR A 643 64.29 30.28 -26.04
N ALA A 644 64.16 29.95 -27.32
CA ALA A 644 64.53 28.65 -27.87
C ALA A 644 65.06 28.78 -29.30
N ALA A 645 65.95 27.87 -29.69
CA ALA A 645 66.38 27.74 -31.08
C ALA A 645 65.30 27.06 -31.93
N GLU A 646 65.26 27.33 -33.23
CA GLU A 646 64.23 26.76 -34.14
C GLU A 646 64.33 25.22 -34.20
N ALA A 647 65.52 24.61 -34.16
CA ALA A 647 65.71 23.15 -34.08
C ALA A 647 65.24 22.47 -32.78
N VAL A 648 64.79 23.21 -31.75
CA VAL A 648 64.28 22.59 -30.50
C VAL A 648 62.96 21.84 -30.75
N GLY A 649 62.29 22.12 -31.87
CA GLY A 649 61.10 21.43 -32.35
C GLY A 649 59.81 21.86 -31.64
N SER A 650 59.79 21.98 -30.31
CA SER A 650 58.63 22.55 -29.62
C SER A 650 58.94 23.17 -28.26
N ILE A 651 58.17 24.17 -27.88
CA ILE A 651 58.17 24.81 -26.56
C ILE A 651 56.76 24.81 -25.97
N THR A 652 56.65 24.86 -24.64
CA THR A 652 55.37 24.81 -23.93
C THR A 652 55.19 26.06 -23.08
N ILE A 653 54.03 26.70 -23.17
CA ILE A 653 53.62 27.77 -22.25
C ILE A 653 52.56 27.20 -21.33
N THR A 654 52.75 27.37 -20.03
CA THR A 654 51.84 26.88 -18.99
C THR A 654 51.04 28.04 -18.40
N ALA A 655 49.73 27.90 -18.31
CA ALA A 655 48.85 28.73 -17.51
C ALA A 655 48.56 28.02 -16.17
N THR A 656 48.57 28.74 -15.07
CA THR A 656 48.42 28.21 -13.71
C THR A 656 47.35 28.98 -12.95
N LEU A 657 46.38 28.27 -12.37
CA LEU A 657 45.42 28.78 -11.40
C LEU A 657 46.05 28.92 -10.01
N SER A 658 45.65 29.96 -9.27
CA SER A 658 46.08 30.20 -7.89
C SER A 658 45.53 29.17 -6.89
N ALA A 659 44.44 28.50 -7.24
CA ALA A 659 43.86 27.36 -6.52
C ALA A 659 43.09 26.48 -7.50
N SER A 660 42.91 25.20 -7.17
CA SER A 660 42.06 24.30 -7.96
C SER A 660 40.61 24.82 -7.97
N SER A 661 39.95 24.70 -9.12
CA SER A 661 38.54 25.06 -9.31
C SER A 661 37.72 23.82 -9.65
N LEU A 662 36.47 23.73 -9.17
CA LEU A 662 35.54 22.67 -9.60
C LEU A 662 34.84 22.99 -10.94
N LEU A 663 35.07 24.18 -11.49
CA LEU A 663 34.60 24.59 -12.81
C LEU A 663 35.78 24.58 -13.79
N ALA A 664 35.56 24.09 -15.00
CA ALA A 664 36.57 24.19 -16.05
C ALA A 664 36.82 25.67 -16.39
N THR A 665 38.08 26.08 -16.43
CA THR A 665 38.50 27.43 -16.80
C THR A 665 38.90 27.44 -18.26
N SER A 666 38.17 28.19 -19.09
CA SER A 666 38.56 28.47 -20.47
C SER A 666 39.25 29.82 -20.54
N LEU A 667 40.45 29.82 -21.12
CA LEU A 667 41.35 30.95 -21.22
C LEU A 667 41.68 31.25 -22.69
N PRO A 668 40.92 32.15 -23.36
CA PRO A 668 41.24 32.58 -24.71
C PRO A 668 42.57 33.35 -24.73
N TYR A 669 43.30 33.30 -25.84
CA TYR A 669 44.46 34.15 -26.12
C TYR A 669 44.51 34.62 -27.57
N THR A 670 45.29 35.67 -27.81
CA THR A 670 45.64 36.20 -29.14
C THR A 670 47.14 36.16 -29.37
N LEU A 671 47.55 36.17 -30.64
CA LEU A 671 48.94 36.10 -31.07
C LEU A 671 49.37 37.40 -31.75
N SER A 672 50.63 37.78 -31.53
CA SER A 672 51.34 38.86 -32.23
C SER A 672 52.85 38.56 -32.19
N GLY A 673 53.69 39.42 -32.73
CA GLY A 673 55.15 39.23 -32.75
C GLY A 673 55.73 39.40 -34.15
N LEU A 674 56.98 38.99 -34.31
CA LEU A 674 57.69 39.03 -35.60
C LEU A 674 57.62 37.70 -36.35
N ALA A 675 57.53 36.57 -35.64
CA ALA A 675 57.41 35.25 -36.24
C ALA A 675 56.01 35.04 -36.85
N THR A 676 55.97 34.38 -38.00
CA THR A 676 54.80 34.12 -38.83
C THR A 676 54.27 32.70 -38.62
N GLU A 677 53.01 32.59 -38.16
CA GLU A 677 52.35 31.28 -38.00
C GLU A 677 52.21 30.56 -39.35
N GLY A 678 52.62 29.30 -39.39
CA GLY A 678 52.64 28.44 -40.57
C GLY A 678 53.96 28.45 -41.36
N SER A 679 54.78 29.50 -41.20
CA SER A 679 56.17 29.52 -41.67
C SER A 679 57.08 29.08 -40.52
N ASP A 680 57.09 29.84 -39.43
CA ASP A 680 58.15 29.76 -38.42
C ASP A 680 57.68 28.97 -37.18
N TYR A 681 56.36 28.85 -36.99
CA TYR A 681 55.77 28.00 -35.96
C TYR A 681 54.33 27.59 -36.27
N THR A 682 53.84 26.57 -35.57
CA THR A 682 52.41 26.29 -35.38
C THR A 682 52.10 26.23 -33.89
N ILE A 683 50.88 26.57 -33.48
CA ILE A 683 50.49 26.58 -32.07
C ILE A 683 49.19 25.84 -31.84
N THR A 684 48.98 25.37 -30.60
CA THR A 684 47.66 24.91 -30.14
C THR A 684 46.61 25.99 -30.44
N THR A 685 45.37 25.61 -30.74
CA THR A 685 44.30 26.58 -31.00
C THR A 685 43.74 27.15 -29.70
N SER A 686 43.55 28.47 -29.64
CA SER A 686 42.85 29.16 -28.53
C SER A 686 41.42 28.62 -28.37
N PRO A 687 40.91 28.41 -27.13
CA PRO A 687 41.47 28.77 -25.82
C PRO A 687 42.31 27.68 -25.13
N ILE A 688 43.12 28.06 -24.14
CA ILE A 688 43.68 27.12 -23.14
C ILE A 688 42.55 26.64 -22.23
N THR A 689 42.43 25.33 -22.05
CA THR A 689 41.43 24.75 -21.13
C THR A 689 42.15 24.17 -19.91
N ILE A 690 41.82 24.67 -18.73
CA ILE A 690 42.20 24.06 -17.45
C ILE A 690 40.98 23.26 -16.98
N ALA A 691 41.09 21.94 -16.96
CA ALA A 691 39.99 21.07 -16.56
C ALA A 691 39.63 21.28 -15.08
N ALA A 692 38.36 21.08 -14.73
CA ALA A 692 37.92 21.09 -13.32
C ALA A 692 38.77 20.12 -12.48
N GLY A 693 39.13 20.53 -11.26
CA GLY A 693 39.99 19.78 -10.34
C GLY A 693 41.48 19.88 -10.64
N THR A 694 41.89 20.56 -11.71
CA THR A 694 43.30 20.78 -12.06
C THR A 694 43.69 22.25 -11.90
N THR A 695 44.98 22.53 -11.74
CA THR A 695 45.51 23.89 -11.58
C THR A 695 46.27 24.38 -12.80
N THR A 696 46.48 23.56 -13.82
CA THR A 696 47.32 23.93 -14.97
C THR A 696 46.70 23.54 -16.31
N GLY A 697 46.97 24.35 -17.31
CA GLY A 697 46.67 24.07 -18.72
C GLY A 697 47.85 24.57 -19.56
N THR A 698 48.09 23.93 -20.70
CA THR A 698 49.28 24.19 -21.51
C THR A 698 48.91 24.51 -22.95
N ILE A 699 49.77 25.29 -23.60
CA ILE A 699 49.80 25.44 -25.06
C ILE A 699 51.16 24.97 -25.56
N THR A 700 51.14 24.20 -26.63
CA THR A 700 52.34 23.76 -27.33
C THR A 700 52.52 24.62 -28.57
N ILE A 701 53.70 25.23 -28.69
CA ILE A 701 54.20 25.89 -29.90
C ILE A 701 55.20 24.91 -30.52
N THR A 702 54.94 24.47 -31.74
CA THR A 702 55.87 23.67 -32.55
C THR A 702 56.64 24.64 -33.45
N LEU A 703 57.95 24.71 -33.29
CA LEU A 703 58.82 25.56 -34.10
C LEU A 703 59.14 24.84 -35.41
N THR A 704 59.18 25.58 -36.50
CA THR A 704 59.64 25.07 -37.79
C THR A 704 61.14 25.31 -37.87
N ASP A 705 61.92 24.23 -37.95
CA ASP A 705 63.35 24.27 -38.24
C ASP A 705 63.53 24.24 -39.77
N ASP A 706 64.23 25.23 -40.32
CA ASP A 706 64.55 25.25 -41.74
C ASP A 706 66.04 25.47 -42.08
N THR A 707 66.36 26.22 -43.12
CA THR A 707 67.76 26.47 -43.56
C THR A 707 67.99 27.95 -43.91
N SER A 708 67.00 28.80 -43.63
CA SER A 708 66.98 30.21 -43.95
C SER A 708 67.66 30.96 -42.82
N VAL A 709 68.66 31.78 -43.16
CA VAL A 709 69.31 32.63 -42.16
C VAL A 709 68.37 33.79 -41.81
N GLU A 710 67.82 33.74 -40.60
CA GLU A 710 66.87 34.72 -40.08
C GLU A 710 67.44 35.46 -38.86
N SER A 711 66.86 36.61 -38.53
CA SER A 711 67.13 37.28 -37.25
C SER A 711 66.27 36.69 -36.16
N ASP A 712 66.65 36.81 -34.88
CA ASP A 712 65.78 36.39 -33.78
C ASP A 712 64.36 36.99 -33.90
N GLU A 713 63.35 36.12 -33.89
CA GLU A 713 61.95 36.48 -34.05
C GLU A 713 61.15 36.21 -32.77
N THR A 714 59.96 36.80 -32.65
CA THR A 714 59.16 36.66 -31.42
C THR A 714 57.74 36.19 -31.70
N ILE A 715 57.22 35.36 -30.79
CA ILE A 715 55.80 35.00 -30.66
C ILE A 715 55.31 35.55 -29.32
N ILE A 716 54.35 36.47 -29.36
CA ILE A 716 53.75 37.10 -28.18
C ILE A 716 52.34 36.54 -28.00
N VAL A 717 52.16 35.72 -26.96
CA VAL A 717 50.86 35.17 -26.55
C VAL A 717 50.24 36.06 -25.49
N THR A 718 49.11 36.69 -25.80
CA THR A 718 48.39 37.58 -24.88
C THR A 718 47.12 36.91 -24.38
N MET A 719 46.99 36.80 -23.06
CA MET A 719 45.83 36.23 -22.35
C MET A 719 44.59 37.13 -22.50
N GLY A 720 43.53 36.57 -23.05
CA GLY A 720 42.18 37.16 -23.07
C GLY A 720 41.45 36.96 -21.74
N THR A 721 40.16 37.25 -21.68
CA THR A 721 39.37 37.14 -20.44
C THR A 721 39.06 35.68 -20.10
N PRO A 722 39.58 35.12 -19.00
CA PRO A 722 39.24 33.77 -18.54
C PRO A 722 37.76 33.67 -18.13
N THR A 723 37.21 32.48 -18.27
CA THR A 723 35.92 32.09 -17.64
C THR A 723 36.19 31.29 -16.37
N ASN A 724 35.36 31.46 -15.33
CA ASN A 724 35.50 30.78 -14.03
C ASN A 724 36.84 31.02 -13.30
N ALA A 725 37.58 32.04 -13.71
CA ALA A 725 38.79 32.52 -13.06
C ALA A 725 38.96 34.02 -13.32
N ALA A 726 39.72 34.71 -12.49
CA ALA A 726 40.17 36.09 -12.73
C ALA A 726 41.54 36.09 -13.44
N GLN A 727 41.90 37.16 -14.15
CA GLN A 727 43.30 37.30 -14.62
C GLN A 727 44.24 37.51 -13.43
N GLY A 728 45.35 36.79 -13.44
CA GLY A 728 46.46 36.95 -12.51
C GLY A 728 47.45 38.03 -12.98
N VAL A 729 48.69 37.93 -12.51
CA VAL A 729 49.71 38.96 -12.74
C VAL A 729 50.31 38.89 -14.15
N THR A 730 50.70 37.70 -14.61
CA THR A 730 51.35 37.52 -15.92
C THR A 730 50.32 37.13 -16.98
N THR A 731 49.93 38.11 -17.79
CA THR A 731 48.92 37.94 -18.86
C THR A 731 49.54 37.96 -20.26
N VAL A 732 50.84 38.19 -20.39
CA VAL A 732 51.55 38.17 -21.67
C VAL A 732 52.77 37.26 -21.53
N HIS A 733 52.96 36.37 -22.51
CA HIS A 733 54.15 35.53 -22.62
C HIS A 733 54.84 35.79 -23.96
N THR A 734 56.14 36.09 -23.95
CA THR A 734 56.95 36.31 -25.16
C THR A 734 57.93 35.16 -25.38
N ALA A 735 57.72 34.36 -26.41
CA ALA A 735 58.69 33.37 -26.86
C ALA A 735 59.59 33.97 -27.94
N THR A 736 60.92 33.92 -27.76
CA THR A 736 61.91 34.33 -28.78
C THR A 736 62.46 33.10 -29.48
N ILE A 737 62.37 33.06 -30.80
CA ILE A 737 62.97 32.03 -31.65
C ILE A 737 64.33 32.56 -32.11
N THR A 738 65.41 31.86 -31.79
CA THR A 738 66.76 32.19 -32.27
C THR A 738 67.11 31.29 -33.45
N SER A 739 67.52 31.86 -34.57
CA SER A 739 67.98 31.05 -35.71
C SER A 739 69.40 30.53 -35.47
N GLU A 740 69.64 29.25 -35.74
CA GLU A 740 70.98 28.65 -35.75
C GLU A 740 71.61 28.57 -37.15
N ASP A 741 70.90 29.02 -38.17
CA ASP A 741 71.34 28.94 -39.55
C ASP A 741 72.48 29.92 -39.85
N VAL A 742 73.45 29.44 -40.63
CA VAL A 742 74.65 30.21 -40.99
C VAL A 742 74.77 30.28 -42.50
N ALA A 743 74.97 31.48 -43.05
CA ALA A 743 75.16 31.68 -44.48
C ALA A 743 76.42 30.94 -44.98
N VAL A 744 76.24 29.96 -45.86
CA VAL A 744 77.36 29.23 -46.50
C VAL A 744 78.02 30.13 -47.55
N ILE A 745 79.23 30.64 -47.25
CA ILE A 745 80.06 31.38 -48.21
C ILE A 745 80.92 30.39 -49.01
N VAL A 746 80.51 30.06 -50.24
CA VAL A 746 81.37 29.34 -51.20
C VAL A 746 82.16 30.35 -52.02
N THR A 747 83.49 30.29 -51.93
CA THR A 747 84.40 31.05 -52.81
C THR A 747 85.02 30.09 -53.83
N GLU A 748 84.73 30.27 -55.12
CA GLU A 748 85.45 29.61 -56.21
C GLU A 748 85.95 30.63 -57.24
N SER A 749 87.20 30.45 -57.68
CA SER A 749 87.87 31.28 -58.67
C SER A 749 88.16 30.49 -59.95
N ASN A 750 87.39 30.84 -60.99
CA ASN A 750 87.72 31.00 -62.41
C ASN A 750 88.70 30.03 -63.10
N THR A 751 88.25 29.42 -64.21
CA THR A 751 88.87 29.65 -65.55
C THR A 751 87.92 29.27 -66.70
N GLY A 752 87.61 30.25 -67.56
CA GLY A 752 87.94 30.13 -68.99
C GLY A 752 86.98 29.45 -69.97
N SER A 753 86.04 30.26 -70.48
CA SER A 753 85.82 30.54 -71.92
C SER A 753 85.10 29.56 -72.87
N SER A 754 84.08 30.17 -73.50
CA SER A 754 83.62 30.10 -74.90
C SER A 754 82.59 29.05 -75.36
N GLY A 755 81.43 29.56 -75.82
CA GLY A 755 80.94 29.21 -77.15
C GLY A 755 79.55 28.56 -77.29
N SER A 756 78.52 29.41 -77.42
CA SER A 756 77.45 29.36 -78.43
C SER A 756 76.41 28.22 -78.50
N SER A 757 75.16 28.62 -78.23
CA SER A 757 73.92 28.42 -79.03
C SER A 757 73.52 27.05 -79.62
N GLY A 758 72.43 26.49 -79.08
CA GLY A 758 71.14 26.46 -79.81
C GLY A 758 70.76 25.22 -80.64
N GLY A 759 69.88 24.38 -80.07
CA GLY A 759 68.54 24.08 -80.62
C GLY A 759 68.34 22.90 -81.60
N GLY A 760 67.39 22.00 -81.27
CA GLY A 760 66.43 21.45 -82.24
C GLY A 760 66.13 19.93 -82.21
N GLY A 761 64.95 19.56 -81.68
CA GLY A 761 63.92 18.76 -82.40
C GLY A 761 63.87 17.22 -82.28
N GLY A 762 62.65 16.67 -82.07
CA GLY A 762 62.18 15.48 -82.80
C GLY A 762 61.43 14.35 -82.04
N GLU A 763 60.08 14.46 -81.99
CA GLU A 763 59.02 13.45 -82.32
C GLU A 763 58.85 12.12 -81.53
N ASP A 764 57.70 11.81 -80.88
CA ASP A 764 56.33 11.34 -81.34
C ASP A 764 56.20 9.80 -81.08
N PRO A 765 55.04 9.07 -80.94
CA PRO A 765 53.63 9.45 -81.20
C PRO A 765 52.44 8.79 -80.39
N LEU A 766 51.22 9.27 -80.73
CA LEU A 766 49.90 8.58 -80.90
C LEU A 766 48.94 8.18 -79.72
N ASN A 767 47.86 8.99 -79.57
CA ASN A 767 46.41 8.71 -79.84
C ASN A 767 45.59 7.61 -79.09
N LYS A 768 44.44 7.99 -78.45
CA LYS A 768 43.04 7.55 -78.82
C LYS A 768 41.89 8.02 -77.90
N GLU A 769 40.71 8.12 -78.52
CA GLU A 769 39.35 8.52 -78.08
C GLU A 769 38.53 7.51 -77.22
N GLU A 770 37.49 8.05 -76.55
CA GLU A 770 36.08 7.59 -76.34
C GLU A 770 35.69 6.28 -75.58
N THR A 771 34.71 6.45 -74.65
CA THR A 771 33.55 5.59 -74.27
C THR A 771 33.56 4.56 -73.11
N SER A 772 32.60 4.78 -72.17
CA SER A 772 31.61 3.84 -71.57
C SER A 772 31.89 2.97 -70.30
N ASN A 773 31.17 3.32 -69.21
CA ASN A 773 30.60 2.50 -68.11
C ASN A 773 31.53 1.74 -67.10
N PRO A 774 31.06 1.38 -65.88
CA PRO A 774 31.61 1.90 -64.63
C PRO A 774 32.10 0.80 -63.67
N THR A 775 33.37 0.79 -63.25
CA THR A 775 33.77 0.14 -62.00
C THR A 775 35.11 0.70 -61.53
N VAL A 776 35.12 1.51 -60.46
CA VAL A 776 36.35 1.92 -59.78
C VAL A 776 36.60 0.99 -58.59
N VAL A 777 37.67 0.19 -58.65
CA VAL A 777 38.19 -0.59 -57.52
C VAL A 777 39.50 0.05 -57.07
N ILE A 778 39.55 0.59 -55.85
CA ILE A 778 40.80 1.06 -55.23
C ILE A 778 41.21 0.03 -54.17
N SER A 779 42.41 -0.52 -54.28
CA SER A 779 43.06 -1.35 -53.26
C SER A 779 44.42 -0.74 -52.93
N GLY A 780 44.56 -0.12 -51.75
CA GLY A 780 45.81 0.52 -51.28
C GLY A 780 45.85 0.65 -49.75
N LYS A 781 47.04 0.55 -49.15
CA LYS A 781 47.33 0.53 -47.70
C LYS A 781 46.78 1.77 -46.93
N ILE A 782 46.17 1.53 -45.77
CA ILE A 782 45.62 2.47 -44.74
C ILE A 782 46.77 3.27 -44.07
N ALA A 783 46.72 4.54 -43.60
CA ALA A 783 45.76 5.66 -43.60
C ALA A 783 46.46 7.00 -43.21
N LYS A 784 45.89 8.14 -43.61
CA LYS A 784 45.84 9.39 -42.83
C LYS A 784 44.41 9.97 -42.94
N SER A 785 43.89 10.49 -41.82
CA SER A 785 42.58 11.15 -41.72
C SER A 785 42.42 12.26 -42.78
N GLY A 786 41.31 12.27 -43.54
CA GLY A 786 40.99 13.34 -44.51
C GLY A 786 40.91 12.98 -46.00
N SER A 787 40.82 11.70 -46.39
CA SER A 787 40.71 11.31 -47.81
C SER A 787 39.30 11.58 -48.39
N HIS A 788 39.22 12.25 -49.55
CA HIS A 788 37.96 12.61 -50.22
C HIS A 788 37.63 11.66 -51.40
N ILE A 789 36.38 11.18 -51.49
CA ILE A 789 35.91 10.34 -52.63
C ILE A 789 34.73 11.06 -53.32
N LYS A 790 34.86 11.33 -54.63
CA LYS A 790 33.77 11.87 -55.48
C LYS A 790 33.19 10.74 -56.33
N ALA A 791 31.87 10.55 -56.28
CA ALA A 791 31.15 9.52 -57.06
C ALA A 791 29.85 10.10 -57.66
N SER A 792 29.43 9.58 -58.82
CA SER A 792 28.27 10.08 -59.58
C SER A 792 27.00 9.23 -59.35
N VAL A 793 25.83 9.74 -59.78
CA VAL A 793 24.53 9.03 -59.65
C VAL A 793 24.59 7.70 -60.39
N GLY A 794 24.36 6.59 -59.68
CA GLY A 794 24.34 5.24 -60.26
C GLY A 794 25.56 4.36 -59.94
N GLU A 795 26.64 4.92 -59.36
CA GLU A 795 27.87 4.16 -59.09
C GLU A 795 27.83 3.41 -57.74
N THR A 796 28.46 2.23 -57.68
CA THR A 796 28.68 1.47 -56.43
C THR A 796 30.14 1.61 -56.01
N VAL A 797 30.40 2.15 -54.83
CA VAL A 797 31.75 2.27 -54.24
C VAL A 797 31.99 1.08 -53.31
N ARG A 798 33.08 0.33 -53.54
CA ARG A 798 33.52 -0.81 -52.69
C ARG A 798 34.80 -0.48 -51.93
N ILE A 799 34.81 -0.71 -50.61
CA ILE A 799 35.95 -0.43 -49.72
C ILE A 799 36.40 -1.74 -49.05
N ARG A 800 37.69 -2.07 -49.14
CA ARG A 800 38.32 -3.21 -48.45
C ARG A 800 39.42 -2.72 -47.51
N THR A 801 39.34 -3.06 -46.23
CA THR A 801 40.38 -2.79 -45.23
C THR A 801 41.20 -4.07 -44.97
N LYS A 802 42.48 -3.91 -44.63
CA LYS A 802 43.36 -4.99 -44.12
C LYS A 802 43.45 -4.89 -42.59
N PRO A 803 43.78 -5.99 -41.87
CA PRO A 803 43.78 -5.98 -40.41
C PRO A 803 44.92 -5.09 -39.91
N VAL A 804 44.63 -4.23 -38.93
CA VAL A 804 45.59 -3.36 -38.25
C VAL A 804 45.59 -3.71 -36.76
N ASP A 805 46.79 -3.69 -36.17
CA ASP A 805 47.08 -3.99 -34.76
C ASP A 805 46.10 -3.30 -33.78
N PRO A 806 45.52 -4.02 -32.79
CA PRO A 806 44.50 -3.49 -31.87
C PRO A 806 44.93 -2.29 -31.00
N SER A 807 46.22 -1.98 -30.94
CA SER A 807 46.78 -0.94 -30.06
C SER A 807 46.73 0.50 -30.62
N ARG A 808 46.16 0.73 -31.81
CA ARG A 808 46.05 2.07 -32.42
C ARG A 808 44.61 2.35 -32.90
N LEU A 809 43.80 2.99 -32.06
CA LEU A 809 42.47 3.49 -32.48
C LEU A 809 42.64 4.65 -33.48
N GLN A 810 42.43 4.38 -34.77
CA GLN A 810 42.34 5.39 -35.82
C GLN A 810 40.88 5.52 -36.27
N SER A 811 40.29 6.69 -36.07
CA SER A 811 39.02 7.09 -36.69
C SER A 811 39.20 7.27 -38.20
N VAL A 812 38.31 6.69 -39.01
CA VAL A 812 38.31 6.85 -40.48
C VAL A 812 37.17 7.80 -40.86
N MET A 813 37.50 8.99 -41.33
CA MET A 813 36.53 9.92 -41.92
C MET A 813 36.45 9.70 -43.43
N ILE A 814 35.25 9.46 -43.96
CA ILE A 814 35.00 9.31 -45.40
C ILE A 814 33.99 10.37 -45.83
N LYS A 815 34.43 11.34 -46.63
CA LYS A 815 33.56 12.39 -47.18
C LYS A 815 33.20 12.04 -48.62
N VAL A 816 31.93 11.69 -48.84
CA VAL A 816 31.38 11.40 -50.17
C VAL A 816 30.84 12.69 -50.78
N MET A 817 31.52 13.20 -51.80
CA MET A 817 31.09 14.42 -52.50
C MET A 817 30.42 14.05 -53.82
N GLY A 818 29.10 13.85 -53.81
CA GLY A 818 28.31 13.55 -55.00
C GLY A 818 27.02 12.79 -54.69
N LYS A 819 26.11 12.67 -55.67
CA LYS A 819 24.86 11.91 -55.52
C LYS A 819 25.17 10.43 -55.78
N THR A 820 25.24 9.57 -54.77
CA THR A 820 25.52 8.12 -54.94
C THR A 820 24.25 7.33 -54.61
N THR A 821 23.97 6.22 -55.31
CA THR A 821 22.77 5.39 -55.05
C THR A 821 23.01 4.22 -54.10
N ASN A 822 24.20 3.60 -54.07
CA ASN A 822 24.50 2.46 -53.19
C ASN A 822 25.96 2.49 -52.66
N LEU A 823 26.13 2.33 -51.33
CA LEU A 823 27.44 2.14 -50.67
C LEU A 823 27.50 0.72 -50.10
N LYS A 824 28.53 -0.06 -50.48
CA LYS A 824 28.64 -1.48 -50.06
C LYS A 824 30.00 -1.79 -49.42
N PHE A 825 29.98 -2.29 -48.19
CA PHE A 825 31.15 -2.74 -47.46
C PHE A 825 31.25 -4.27 -47.55
N GLU A 826 32.39 -4.78 -48.04
CA GLU A 826 32.64 -6.22 -48.15
C GLU A 826 33.88 -6.55 -47.31
N THR A 827 33.69 -7.18 -46.16
CA THR A 827 34.79 -7.78 -45.40
C THR A 827 35.22 -9.05 -46.13
N GLY A 828 36.50 -9.12 -46.52
CA GLY A 828 37.06 -10.39 -46.98
C GLY A 828 37.01 -11.41 -45.85
N SER A 829 36.82 -12.68 -46.18
CA SER A 829 36.55 -13.83 -45.30
C SER A 829 37.58 -14.15 -44.21
N GLU A 830 38.51 -13.25 -43.90
CA GLU A 830 39.54 -13.38 -42.86
C GLU A 830 39.91 -11.99 -42.29
N ASN A 831 38.97 -11.25 -41.70
CA ASN A 831 39.28 -9.98 -41.00
C ASN A 831 38.27 -9.67 -39.89
N ASN A 832 38.68 -9.81 -38.63
CA ASN A 832 37.95 -9.29 -37.47
C ASN A 832 37.94 -7.75 -37.51
N ILE A 833 36.76 -7.15 -37.61
CA ILE A 833 36.55 -5.76 -37.19
C ILE A 833 36.47 -5.79 -35.66
N THR A 834 37.47 -5.24 -34.97
CA THR A 834 37.45 -5.17 -33.50
C THR A 834 36.42 -4.15 -33.03
N TYR A 835 35.69 -4.49 -31.96
CA TYR A 835 34.69 -3.68 -31.28
C TYR A 835 35.13 -2.22 -31.03
N GLY A 836 34.23 -1.25 -31.22
CA GLY A 836 34.48 0.18 -30.93
C GLY A 836 34.90 1.06 -32.12
N THR A 837 34.76 0.60 -33.36
CA THR A 837 35.08 1.41 -34.54
C THR A 837 33.94 2.39 -34.89
N THR A 838 34.17 3.70 -34.74
CA THR A 838 33.22 4.75 -35.12
C THR A 838 33.44 5.23 -36.57
N LEU A 839 32.41 5.15 -37.42
CA LEU A 839 32.42 5.65 -38.80
C LEU A 839 31.69 7.00 -38.87
N PHE A 840 32.38 8.05 -39.31
CA PHE A 840 31.80 9.38 -39.45
C PHE A 840 31.40 9.66 -40.91
N PHE A 841 30.14 10.04 -41.13
CA PHE A 841 29.61 10.43 -42.44
C PHE A 841 29.18 11.90 -42.40
N GLU A 842 29.77 12.75 -43.23
CA GLU A 842 29.36 14.15 -43.37
C GLU A 842 28.47 14.31 -44.61
N ARG A 843 27.17 14.60 -44.43
CA ARG A 843 26.18 14.71 -45.51
C ARG A 843 26.09 16.16 -46.02
N LYS A 844 26.30 16.39 -47.32
CA LYS A 844 25.95 17.64 -48.01
C LYS A 844 24.84 17.39 -49.06
N GLY A 845 23.56 17.41 -48.63
CA GLY A 845 22.38 17.38 -49.52
C GLY A 845 21.28 16.36 -49.19
N THR A 846 20.08 16.51 -49.78
CA THR A 846 18.79 15.87 -49.41
C THR A 846 18.46 14.52 -50.08
N TYR A 847 19.36 13.89 -50.83
CA TYR A 847 19.05 12.63 -51.55
C TYR A 847 19.14 11.38 -50.63
N PRO A 848 18.22 10.39 -50.74
CA PRO A 848 18.28 9.15 -49.96
C PRO A 848 19.35 8.19 -50.46
N TYR A 849 19.97 7.40 -49.57
CA TYR A 849 20.88 6.30 -49.88
C TYR A 849 20.58 5.10 -48.98
N THR A 850 20.84 3.87 -49.45
CA THR A 850 20.63 2.62 -48.70
C THR A 850 21.97 2.01 -48.31
N ILE A 851 22.13 1.62 -47.03
CA ILE A 851 23.33 0.96 -46.49
C ILE A 851 23.03 -0.52 -46.28
N TYR A 852 23.89 -1.41 -46.77
CA TYR A 852 23.83 -2.85 -46.50
C TYR A 852 25.03 -3.26 -45.65
N ALA A 853 24.79 -3.88 -44.49
CA ALA A 853 25.79 -4.57 -43.67
C ALA A 853 25.47 -6.07 -43.66
N ASN A 854 26.48 -6.93 -43.76
CA ASN A 854 26.28 -8.38 -43.79
C ASN A 854 26.90 -9.04 -42.54
N TYR A 855 26.14 -9.98 -41.97
CA TYR A 855 26.43 -10.84 -40.81
C TYR A 855 26.55 -10.15 -39.44
N GLY A 856 25.52 -10.35 -38.60
CA GLY A 856 25.66 -10.40 -37.13
C GLY A 856 25.68 -9.08 -36.34
N SER A 857 25.36 -7.92 -36.91
CA SER A 857 25.35 -6.65 -36.16
C SER A 857 24.22 -5.71 -36.55
N ILE A 858 23.58 -5.06 -35.56
CA ILE A 858 22.55 -4.02 -35.77
C ILE A 858 23.21 -2.65 -35.86
N VAL A 859 22.82 -1.84 -36.84
CA VAL A 859 23.21 -0.43 -36.99
C VAL A 859 22.07 0.45 -36.48
N ARG A 860 22.27 1.19 -35.37
CA ARG A 860 21.30 2.19 -34.88
C ARG A 860 21.71 3.61 -35.28
N TYR A 861 20.74 4.39 -35.75
CA TYR A 861 20.90 5.82 -36.04
C TYR A 861 20.45 6.65 -34.84
N VAL A 862 21.37 7.38 -34.21
CA VAL A 862 21.03 8.29 -33.09
C VAL A 862 21.69 9.64 -33.36
N LYS A 863 20.89 10.70 -33.45
CA LYS A 863 21.34 12.10 -33.60
C LYS A 863 22.44 12.33 -34.65
N GLY A 864 22.32 11.71 -35.83
CA GLY A 864 23.25 11.93 -36.95
C GLY A 864 24.52 11.07 -36.93
N VAL A 865 24.64 10.11 -36.01
CA VAL A 865 25.75 9.16 -35.93
C VAL A 865 25.21 7.72 -35.98
N PHE A 866 25.89 6.85 -36.73
CA PHE A 866 25.59 5.42 -36.80
C PHE A 866 26.52 4.66 -35.85
N VAL A 867 25.95 3.88 -34.94
CA VAL A 867 26.70 3.05 -33.96
C VAL A 867 26.32 1.59 -34.12
N VAL A 868 27.31 0.71 -34.07
CA VAL A 868 27.15 -0.76 -34.17
C VAL A 868 27.22 -1.35 -32.76
N THR A 869 26.19 -2.07 -32.31
CA THR A 869 26.12 -2.72 -30.99
C THR A 869 25.76 -4.20 -31.11
N GLU A 870 26.16 -5.02 -30.11
CA GLU A 870 25.72 -6.42 -30.00
C GLU A 870 24.37 -6.51 -29.29
N GLU A 871 23.41 -7.22 -29.88
CA GLU A 871 22.47 -8.01 -29.10
C GLU A 871 22.03 -9.26 -29.88
N LYS A 872 22.01 -10.39 -29.18
CA LYS A 872 21.61 -11.71 -29.67
C LYS A 872 20.08 -11.75 -29.72
N ILE A 873 19.54 -12.07 -30.88
CA ILE A 873 18.13 -11.87 -31.29
C ILE A 873 17.15 -12.86 -30.61
N ALA A 874 15.99 -12.32 -30.18
CA ALA A 874 14.65 -12.83 -30.44
C ALA A 874 13.76 -11.56 -30.43
N GLU A 875 13.11 -11.06 -31.47
CA GLU A 875 12.33 -11.65 -32.55
C GLU A 875 12.12 -10.53 -33.61
N THR A 876 11.80 -10.91 -34.84
CA THR A 876 11.80 -10.10 -36.07
C THR A 876 10.82 -8.91 -36.06
N GLN A 877 11.28 -7.68 -36.33
CA GLN A 877 10.40 -6.59 -36.79
C GLN A 877 11.04 -5.78 -37.93
N GLU A 878 10.43 -5.83 -39.11
CA GLU A 878 10.73 -4.96 -40.26
C GLU A 878 10.28 -3.53 -39.94
N ILE A 879 11.16 -2.54 -40.10
CA ILE A 879 10.78 -1.12 -40.08
C ILE A 879 10.89 -0.59 -41.52
N GLU A 880 9.77 -0.62 -42.24
CA GLU A 880 9.56 0.22 -43.42
C GLU A 880 9.16 1.62 -42.96
N THR A 881 9.98 2.62 -43.30
CA THR A 881 9.55 4.02 -43.25
C THR A 881 9.09 4.46 -44.63
N SER A 882 7.78 4.59 -44.84
CA SER A 882 7.22 5.33 -45.98
C SER A 882 6.13 6.29 -45.52
N ILE A 883 6.34 7.58 -45.77
CA ILE A 883 5.31 8.62 -45.68
C ILE A 883 4.55 8.63 -47.00
N SER A 884 3.25 8.32 -46.98
CA SER A 884 2.27 8.84 -47.95
C SER A 884 0.83 8.67 -47.46
N SER A 885 0.07 9.77 -47.34
CA SER A 885 -1.40 9.74 -47.37
C SER A 885 -1.88 9.39 -48.79
N PRO A 886 -3.03 8.71 -49.03
CA PRO A 886 -4.36 9.33 -48.89
C PRO A 886 -5.55 8.42 -48.45
N VAL A 887 -6.54 9.06 -47.83
CA VAL A 887 -8.01 8.88 -47.91
C VAL A 887 -8.59 7.46 -48.11
N ARG A 888 -9.35 6.97 -47.12
CA ARG A 888 -10.67 6.36 -47.38
C ARG A 888 -11.64 6.48 -46.20
N THR A 889 -12.84 6.91 -46.56
CA THR A 889 -14.06 7.14 -45.80
C THR A 889 -14.69 5.85 -45.26
N SER A 890 -15.32 5.91 -44.08
CA SER A 890 -16.79 5.86 -43.95
C SER A 890 -17.25 5.46 -42.54
N GLY A 891 -18.22 6.22 -42.02
CA GLY A 891 -19.24 5.73 -41.10
C GLY A 891 -18.98 6.00 -39.62
N ARG A 892 -19.34 7.19 -39.13
CA ARG A 892 -19.64 7.38 -37.70
C ARG A 892 -20.98 8.08 -37.54
N LEU A 893 -21.92 7.30 -36.97
CA LEU A 893 -23.22 7.74 -36.49
C LEU A 893 -23.04 8.81 -35.41
N LEU A 894 -23.80 9.89 -35.51
CA LEU A 894 -23.97 10.90 -34.47
C LEU A 894 -24.92 10.34 -33.39
N PRO A 895 -24.62 10.43 -32.09
CA PRO A 895 -25.64 10.31 -31.07
C PRO A 895 -26.21 11.68 -30.68
N GLN A 896 -27.51 11.66 -30.46
CA GLN A 896 -28.38 12.76 -30.07
C GLN A 896 -28.05 13.32 -28.69
N ARG A 897 -28.34 14.62 -28.56
CA ARG A 897 -28.27 15.47 -27.37
C ARG A 897 -29.49 15.20 -26.48
N LEU A 898 -29.29 14.76 -25.23
CA LEU A 898 -30.32 14.78 -24.19
C LEU A 898 -30.11 16.03 -23.33
N VAL A 899 -31.11 16.91 -23.29
CA VAL A 899 -31.14 18.12 -22.48
C VAL A 899 -31.99 17.81 -21.26
N LEU A 900 -31.46 18.01 -20.05
CA LEU A 900 -32.24 18.11 -18.82
C LEU A 900 -31.98 19.49 -18.21
N GLU A 901 -33.08 20.19 -17.92
CA GLU A 901 -33.15 21.56 -17.42
C GLU A 901 -32.67 21.65 -15.96
N GLU A 902 -31.85 22.65 -15.65
CA GLU A 902 -31.49 23.02 -14.29
C GLU A 902 -32.67 23.72 -13.60
N GLN A 903 -33.11 23.21 -12.45
CA GLN A 903 -33.92 24.00 -11.51
C GLN A 903 -32.99 24.72 -10.51
N GLU A 904 -33.07 26.04 -10.48
CA GLU A 904 -32.42 26.90 -9.50
C GLU A 904 -32.97 26.65 -8.09
N MET A 905 -32.08 26.40 -7.12
CA MET A 905 -32.41 26.45 -5.69
C MET A 905 -31.75 27.68 -5.08
N ILE A 906 -32.59 28.60 -4.60
CA ILE A 906 -32.22 29.85 -3.92
C ILE A 906 -31.85 29.54 -2.46
N VAL A 907 -30.71 30.03 -1.98
CA VAL A 907 -30.34 30.00 -0.55
C VAL A 907 -30.13 31.44 -0.03
N PRO A 908 -30.57 31.78 1.21
CA PRO A 908 -30.61 33.15 1.71
C PRO A 908 -29.26 33.63 2.27
N ALA A 909 -29.21 34.94 2.57
CA ALA A 909 -28.04 35.70 2.96
C ALA A 909 -27.43 35.35 4.35
N GLU A 910 -26.17 35.76 4.49
CA GLU A 910 -25.18 35.52 5.55
C GLU A 910 -25.68 35.56 7.01
N GLY A 911 -25.21 34.58 7.81
CA GLY A 911 -24.96 34.76 9.25
C GLY A 911 -25.75 33.88 10.22
N GLU A 912 -25.65 32.55 10.14
CA GLU A 912 -25.92 31.65 11.28
C GLU A 912 -24.96 30.44 11.25
N THR A 913 -24.38 30.10 12.41
CA THR A 913 -23.61 28.87 12.69
C THR A 913 -24.55 27.74 13.10
N ILE A 914 -24.31 26.52 12.62
CA ILE A 914 -25.03 25.32 13.09
C ILE A 914 -24.03 24.21 13.42
N ASP A 915 -23.91 23.94 14.72
CA ASP A 915 -23.43 22.67 15.27
C ASP A 915 -24.56 21.62 15.16
N ASN A 916 -24.21 20.44 14.64
CA ASN A 916 -24.86 19.12 14.71
C ASN A 916 -26.34 18.94 14.32
N VAL A 917 -26.61 17.70 13.85
CA VAL A 917 -27.90 17.01 13.63
C VAL A 917 -28.39 16.97 12.16
N LEU A 918 -27.98 15.94 11.41
CA LEU A 918 -28.84 14.81 10.97
C LEU A 918 -28.13 13.95 9.91
N GLU A 919 -27.83 12.71 10.29
CA GLU A 919 -27.94 11.57 9.39
C GLU A 919 -29.30 11.65 8.68
N GLN A 920 -29.29 11.79 7.36
CA GLN A 920 -30.43 11.41 6.54
C GLN A 920 -30.02 10.24 5.67
N GLU A 921 -30.54 9.08 6.06
CA GLU A 921 -30.61 7.88 5.25
C GLU A 921 -31.16 8.20 3.86
N PHE A 922 -30.51 7.67 2.83
CA PHE A 922 -31.07 7.63 1.48
C PHE A 922 -32.29 6.68 1.47
N PRO A 923 -33.41 7.04 0.82
CA PRO A 923 -34.57 6.16 0.72
C PRO A 923 -34.26 4.85 0.00
N GLN A 924 -34.76 3.76 0.57
CA GLN A 924 -34.61 2.35 0.21
C GLN A 924 -35.29 1.94 -1.12
N SER A 925 -35.38 2.84 -2.11
CA SER A 925 -36.07 2.61 -3.39
C SER A 925 -35.18 2.64 -4.63
N LEU A 926 -33.85 2.60 -4.45
CA LEU A 926 -32.87 2.45 -5.53
C LEU A 926 -31.94 1.22 -5.36
N GLN A 927 -32.22 0.34 -4.40
CA GLN A 927 -31.49 -0.91 -4.19
C GLN A 927 -32.16 -2.16 -4.81
N ASP A 928 -33.37 -2.01 -5.38
CA ASP A 928 -34.12 -3.14 -5.95
C ASP A 928 -33.87 -3.42 -7.45
N GLU A 929 -32.88 -2.77 -8.08
CA GLU A 929 -32.50 -3.08 -9.48
C GLU A 929 -31.17 -3.83 -9.62
N LEU A 930 -30.63 -4.38 -8.52
CA LEU A 930 -29.36 -5.12 -8.51
C LEU A 930 -29.43 -6.54 -7.94
N ASN A 931 -30.64 -7.11 -7.84
CA ASN A 931 -30.83 -8.46 -7.32
C ASN A 931 -31.33 -9.43 -8.40
N VAL A 932 -30.41 -10.17 -9.05
CA VAL A 932 -30.72 -11.45 -9.70
C VAL A 932 -29.63 -12.47 -9.34
N PRO A 933 -29.97 -13.72 -8.95
CA PRO A 933 -29.04 -14.66 -8.32
C PRO A 933 -28.23 -15.50 -9.32
N ASN A 934 -27.07 -15.96 -8.85
CA ASN A 934 -26.12 -16.94 -9.41
C ASN A 934 -26.60 -17.84 -10.57
N ALA A 935 -25.83 -17.85 -11.66
CA ALA A 935 -25.67 -19.03 -12.53
C ALA A 935 -24.31 -19.01 -13.28
N HIS A 936 -23.50 -20.04 -13.04
CA HIS A 936 -22.38 -20.44 -13.89
C HIS A 936 -22.84 -20.68 -15.33
N THR A 937 -22.30 -19.98 -16.33
CA THR A 937 -22.00 -20.55 -17.65
C THR A 937 -20.97 -19.69 -18.41
N GLU A 938 -19.94 -20.33 -18.96
CA GLU A 938 -18.99 -19.73 -19.89
C GLU A 938 -19.69 -19.10 -21.11
N GLN A 939 -19.37 -17.84 -21.43
CA GLN A 939 -19.36 -17.37 -22.83
C GLN A 939 -18.23 -16.36 -23.06
N LYS A 940 -17.26 -16.79 -23.87
CA LYS A 940 -16.35 -15.89 -24.60
C LYS A 940 -17.17 -14.95 -25.48
N SER A 941 -17.04 -13.64 -25.25
CA SER A 941 -17.47 -12.61 -26.19
C SER A 941 -16.52 -11.42 -26.08
N GLN A 942 -15.69 -11.22 -27.12
CA GLN A 942 -14.91 -10.01 -27.31
C GLN A 942 -15.86 -8.82 -27.48
N GLY A 943 -15.76 -7.83 -26.60
CA GLY A 943 -16.52 -6.58 -26.68
C GLY A 943 -15.86 -5.54 -25.80
N ILE A 944 -15.14 -4.61 -26.43
CA ILE A 944 -14.46 -3.47 -25.79
C ILE A 944 -15.53 -2.61 -25.10
N SER A 945 -15.64 -2.71 -23.76
CA SER A 945 -16.55 -1.89 -22.96
C SER A 945 -15.84 -0.58 -22.59
N ARG A 946 -16.48 0.57 -22.87
CA ARG A 946 -15.98 1.91 -22.51
C ARG A 946 -16.95 2.55 -21.52
N ALA A 947 -16.49 2.83 -20.30
CA ALA A 947 -17.29 3.50 -19.27
C ALA A 947 -17.04 5.03 -19.25
N PHE A 948 -18.10 5.82 -19.01
CA PHE A 948 -18.05 7.27 -18.84
C PHE A 948 -18.83 7.69 -17.58
N PHE A 949 -18.27 8.54 -16.72
CA PHE A 949 -18.92 9.07 -15.51
C PHE A 949 -18.63 10.59 -15.34
N ALA A 950 -19.62 11.41 -14.98
CA ALA A 950 -19.44 12.85 -14.69
C ALA A 950 -20.55 13.45 -13.79
N VAL A 951 -20.21 14.16 -12.69
CA VAL A 951 -21.07 15.10 -11.90
C VAL A 951 -20.19 16.20 -11.23
N SER A 952 -20.70 17.43 -11.01
CA SER A 952 -19.94 18.63 -10.55
C SER A 952 -20.59 19.40 -9.38
N PHE A 953 -19.78 19.97 -8.45
CA PHE A 953 -20.15 21.06 -7.51
C PHE A 953 -19.00 22.07 -7.26
N TRP A 954 -19.29 23.23 -6.65
CA TRP A 954 -18.47 24.47 -6.62
C TRP A 954 -17.90 24.83 -5.23
N LEU A 955 -16.70 25.43 -5.19
CA LEU A 955 -16.20 26.20 -4.03
C LEU A 955 -15.63 27.55 -4.49
N ARG A 956 -15.92 28.63 -3.73
CA ARG A 956 -15.32 29.98 -3.87
C ARG A 956 -14.33 30.19 -2.72
N SER A 957 -13.14 30.71 -3.00
CA SER A 957 -12.34 31.45 -2.02
C SER A 957 -12.34 32.94 -2.34
N GLY A 958 -12.37 33.75 -1.29
CA GLY A 958 -12.26 35.19 -1.34
C GLY A 958 -10.81 35.67 -1.37
N VAL A 959 -10.69 36.91 -1.87
CA VAL A 959 -9.55 37.84 -1.86
C VAL A 959 -8.47 37.66 -2.94
N SER A 960 -8.27 38.79 -3.63
CA SER A 960 -7.48 39.07 -4.84
C SER A 960 -5.98 38.96 -4.62
N ASP A 961 -5.29 38.26 -5.52
CA ASP A 961 -4.35 38.87 -6.48
C ASP A 961 -4.13 37.90 -7.65
N THR A 962 -3.81 38.44 -8.82
CA THR A 962 -3.82 37.76 -10.13
C THR A 962 -3.16 36.38 -10.12
N LEU A 963 -3.99 35.33 -10.06
CA LEU A 963 -3.57 33.94 -10.12
C LEU A 963 -4.46 33.20 -11.12
N SER A 964 -3.87 32.75 -12.21
CA SER A 964 -4.45 31.69 -13.03
C SER A 964 -4.16 30.37 -12.32
N TYR A 965 -5.12 29.83 -11.56
CA TYR A 965 -4.97 28.53 -10.89
C TYR A 965 -5.48 27.39 -11.77
N LEU A 966 -4.71 26.32 -11.89
CA LEU A 966 -5.14 25.05 -12.49
C LEU A 966 -5.85 24.20 -11.41
N SER A 967 -7.17 24.35 -11.27
CA SER A 967 -7.99 23.41 -10.48
C SER A 967 -8.36 22.20 -11.34
N LEU A 968 -8.03 21.00 -10.87
CA LEU A 968 -8.35 19.74 -11.53
C LEU A 968 -9.58 19.12 -10.86
N LYS A 969 -10.66 18.89 -11.62
CA LYS A 969 -11.82 18.10 -11.16
C LYS A 969 -11.63 16.65 -11.57
N ALA A 970 -11.72 15.72 -10.61
CA ALA A 970 -11.91 14.30 -10.86
C ALA A 970 -13.24 13.88 -10.20
N SER A 971 -14.01 13.04 -10.89
CA SER A 971 -15.14 12.32 -10.28
C SER A 971 -14.63 11.45 -9.14
N THR A 972 -15.40 11.37 -8.05
CA THR A 972 -15.13 10.58 -6.84
C THR A 972 -14.60 9.18 -7.16
N LEU A 973 -13.33 8.94 -6.87
CA LEU A 973 -12.81 7.63 -6.52
C LEU A 973 -12.62 7.65 -5.00
N LEU A 974 -13.12 6.61 -4.35
CA LEU A 974 -13.26 6.46 -2.90
C LEU A 974 -12.07 7.05 -2.12
N SER A 975 -12.38 7.80 -1.06
CA SER A 975 -11.41 8.24 -0.05
C SER A 975 -10.83 7.10 0.80
N HIS A 976 -11.16 5.85 0.46
CA HIS A 976 -10.58 4.62 0.99
C HIS A 976 -9.88 3.90 -0.15
N SER A 977 -8.61 3.55 0.07
CA SER A 977 -7.84 2.68 -0.82
C SER A 977 -8.15 1.23 -0.42
N PRO A 978 -9.02 0.48 -1.12
CA PRO A 978 -9.07 -0.95 -0.91
C PRO A 978 -7.71 -1.56 -1.30
N ALA A 979 -7.22 -2.51 -0.50
CA ALA A 979 -6.04 -3.30 -0.86
C ALA A 979 -6.26 -3.94 -2.24
N LEU A 980 -5.25 -3.89 -3.10
CA LEU A 980 -5.32 -4.51 -4.42
C LEU A 980 -5.50 -6.03 -4.23
N PRO A 981 -6.56 -6.67 -4.76
CA PRO A 981 -6.72 -8.11 -4.65
C PRO A 981 -5.47 -8.85 -5.17
N ASP A 982 -5.02 -9.89 -4.47
CA ASP A 982 -3.72 -10.55 -4.75
C ASP A 982 -3.54 -10.98 -6.21
N HIS A 983 -4.61 -11.36 -6.89
CA HIS A 983 -4.59 -11.76 -8.30
C HIS A 983 -4.31 -10.60 -9.28
N LEU A 984 -4.32 -9.34 -8.82
CA LEU A 984 -4.13 -8.13 -9.64
C LEU A 984 -2.80 -7.41 -9.37
N LYS A 985 -2.01 -7.82 -8.37
CA LYS A 985 -0.71 -7.19 -8.00
C LYS A 985 0.31 -7.12 -9.15
N ASN A 986 0.18 -8.02 -10.14
CA ASN A 986 1.04 -8.07 -11.33
C ASN A 986 0.30 -7.77 -12.65
N HIS A 987 -0.95 -7.30 -12.60
CA HIS A 987 -1.72 -7.02 -13.80
C HIS A 987 -1.25 -5.71 -14.47
N ARG A 988 -1.25 -5.67 -15.81
CA ARG A 988 -0.89 -4.49 -16.61
C ARG A 988 -1.93 -4.20 -17.68
N TYR A 989 -2.31 -2.93 -17.81
CA TYR A 989 -3.17 -2.43 -18.87
C TYR A 989 -2.36 -2.21 -20.15
N GLU A 990 -2.82 -2.78 -21.27
CA GLU A 990 -2.19 -2.60 -22.58
C GLU A 990 -2.18 -1.13 -23.01
N THR A 991 -3.29 -0.41 -22.74
CA THR A 991 -3.40 1.02 -23.03
C THR A 991 -4.20 1.78 -21.95
N VAL A 992 -3.67 2.88 -21.45
CA VAL A 992 -4.36 3.85 -20.58
C VAL A 992 -4.41 5.21 -21.29
N ALA A 993 -5.62 5.76 -21.48
CA ALA A 993 -5.82 7.01 -22.21
C ALA A 993 -6.31 8.12 -21.27
N ILE A 994 -5.53 9.18 -21.10
CA ILE A 994 -5.89 10.29 -20.21
C ILE A 994 -6.31 11.48 -21.06
N ARG A 995 -7.59 11.87 -20.97
CA ARG A 995 -8.13 13.04 -21.67
C ARG A 995 -8.01 14.28 -20.79
N VAL A 996 -7.32 15.29 -21.31
CA VAL A 996 -7.19 16.61 -20.71
C VAL A 996 -7.96 17.63 -21.54
N ALA A 997 -8.89 18.33 -20.90
CA ALA A 997 -9.70 19.36 -21.53
C ALA A 997 -9.81 20.59 -20.63
N SER A 998 -10.20 21.73 -21.20
CA SER A 998 -10.59 22.89 -20.40
C SER A 998 -11.89 22.63 -19.64
N VAL A 999 -12.24 23.49 -18.67
CA VAL A 999 -13.55 23.48 -17.99
C VAL A 999 -14.76 23.63 -18.92
N ASN A 1000 -14.55 24.06 -20.17
CA ASN A 1000 -15.58 24.12 -21.22
C ASN A 1000 -15.48 22.93 -22.21
N ASP A 1001 -14.86 21.82 -21.79
CA ASP A 1001 -14.62 20.59 -22.55
C ASP A 1001 -13.81 20.70 -23.85
N LYS A 1002 -13.22 21.88 -24.14
CA LYS A 1002 -12.27 22.03 -25.25
C LYS A 1002 -11.00 21.20 -24.98
N PRO A 1003 -10.59 20.30 -25.89
CA PRO A 1003 -9.39 19.50 -25.71
C PRO A 1003 -8.14 20.39 -25.66
N LEU A 1004 -7.24 20.11 -24.72
CA LEU A 1004 -5.97 20.82 -24.60
C LEU A 1004 -4.87 20.01 -25.28
N VAL A 1005 -4.30 20.55 -26.36
CA VAL A 1005 -3.33 19.86 -27.23
C VAL A 1005 -1.90 20.18 -26.80
N GLY A 1006 -1.01 19.19 -26.81
CA GLY A 1006 0.41 19.36 -26.47
C GLY A 1006 0.71 19.47 -24.97
N VAL A 1007 -0.25 19.12 -24.12
CA VAL A 1007 -0.10 19.09 -22.66
C VAL A 1007 0.74 17.89 -22.26
N SER A 1008 1.75 18.08 -21.42
CA SER A 1008 2.57 16.98 -20.92
C SER A 1008 1.90 16.32 -19.72
N VAL A 1009 1.72 15.01 -19.79
CA VAL A 1009 1.10 14.18 -18.75
C VAL A 1009 2.12 13.13 -18.32
N THR A 1010 2.37 13.00 -17.02
CA THR A 1010 3.36 12.07 -16.47
C THR A 1010 2.75 11.21 -15.37
N LEU A 1011 2.97 9.89 -15.42
CA LEU A 1011 2.73 8.98 -14.32
C LEU A 1011 4.04 8.89 -13.50
N PHE A 1012 3.99 8.96 -12.17
CA PHE A 1012 5.19 8.97 -11.32
C PHE A 1012 5.54 7.61 -10.71
N SER A 1013 4.54 6.79 -10.39
CA SER A 1013 4.75 5.42 -9.90
C SER A 1013 5.39 4.53 -10.96
N GLU A 1014 5.20 4.87 -12.23
CA GLU A 1014 6.04 4.45 -13.35
C GLU A 1014 6.36 5.68 -14.17
N PRO A 1015 7.62 6.16 -14.20
CA PRO A 1015 8.00 7.44 -14.82
C PRO A 1015 7.85 7.38 -16.35
N LYS A 1016 6.60 7.47 -16.81
CA LYS A 1016 6.17 7.51 -18.20
C LYS A 1016 5.54 8.86 -18.46
N THR A 1017 5.93 9.51 -19.56
CA THR A 1017 5.39 10.80 -19.97
C THR A 1017 4.83 10.70 -21.39
N ALA A 1018 3.62 11.23 -21.59
CA ALA A 1018 2.97 11.33 -22.89
C ALA A 1018 2.40 12.74 -23.06
N THR A 1019 2.38 13.23 -24.30
CA THR A 1019 1.76 14.51 -24.65
C THR A 1019 0.38 14.30 -25.24
N THR A 1020 -0.57 15.18 -24.91
CA THR A 1020 -1.92 15.09 -25.46
C THR A 1020 -1.96 15.36 -26.96
N ASP A 1021 -2.73 14.54 -27.69
CA ASP A 1021 -2.98 14.69 -29.11
C ASP A 1021 -3.97 15.84 -29.42
N ASP A 1022 -4.38 15.97 -30.68
CA ASP A 1022 -5.34 16.98 -31.16
C ASP A 1022 -6.76 16.82 -30.56
N ARG A 1023 -7.04 15.68 -29.92
CA ARG A 1023 -8.26 15.39 -29.17
C ARG A 1023 -8.08 15.57 -27.66
N GLY A 1024 -6.91 16.05 -27.22
CA GLY A 1024 -6.56 16.28 -25.83
C GLY A 1024 -6.23 15.00 -25.06
N VAL A 1025 -5.87 13.90 -25.73
CA VAL A 1025 -5.66 12.60 -25.11
C VAL A 1025 -4.18 12.22 -25.08
N ALA A 1026 -3.65 11.89 -23.90
CA ALA A 1026 -2.32 11.32 -23.70
C ALA A 1026 -2.44 9.80 -23.50
N ILE A 1027 -1.70 9.01 -24.26
CA ILE A 1027 -1.79 7.55 -24.26
C ILE A 1027 -0.54 6.95 -23.61
N PHE A 1028 -0.74 6.05 -22.66
CA PHE A 1028 0.29 5.26 -22.00
C PHE A 1028 0.09 3.79 -22.30
N HIS A 1029 1.18 3.07 -22.48
CA HIS A 1029 1.15 1.62 -22.70
C HIS A 1029 1.77 0.88 -21.51
N ASP A 1030 1.27 -0.33 -21.27
CA ASP A 1030 1.85 -1.29 -20.33
C ASP A 1030 1.93 -0.78 -18.87
N VAL A 1031 0.85 -0.21 -18.35
CA VAL A 1031 0.77 0.42 -17.01
C VAL A 1031 0.26 -0.59 -15.99
N HIS A 1032 0.89 -0.71 -14.82
CA HIS A 1032 0.41 -1.63 -13.78
C HIS A 1032 -0.96 -1.22 -13.23
N ALA A 1033 -1.69 -2.18 -12.65
CA ALA A 1033 -2.84 -1.89 -11.81
C ALA A 1033 -2.42 -1.32 -10.45
N GLY A 1034 -3.29 -0.53 -9.83
CA GLY A 1034 -3.08 0.07 -8.51
C GLY A 1034 -2.99 1.59 -8.48
N GLN A 1035 -2.39 2.14 -7.42
CA GLN A 1035 -2.35 3.59 -7.20
C GLN A 1035 -1.18 4.24 -7.94
N HIS A 1036 -1.49 5.19 -8.82
CA HIS A 1036 -0.54 6.03 -9.52
C HIS A 1036 -0.66 7.48 -9.09
N THR A 1037 0.43 8.24 -9.21
CA THR A 1037 0.38 9.71 -9.14
C THR A 1037 0.55 10.27 -10.53
N LEU A 1038 -0.47 10.97 -11.01
CA LEU A 1038 -0.52 11.66 -12.29
C LEU A 1038 -0.07 13.11 -12.12
N LYS A 1039 0.75 13.62 -13.04
CA LYS A 1039 1.09 15.04 -13.16
C LYS A 1039 0.67 15.55 -14.54
N VAL A 1040 -0.10 16.63 -14.55
CA VAL A 1040 -0.49 17.33 -15.78
C VAL A 1040 0.20 18.69 -15.80
N ALA A 1041 0.92 18.97 -16.89
CA ALA A 1041 1.70 20.18 -17.09
C ALA A 1041 1.23 20.93 -18.34
N VAL A 1042 0.68 22.13 -18.15
CA VAL A 1042 0.21 23.02 -19.21
C VAL A 1042 1.02 24.32 -19.10
N ASN A 1043 1.90 24.60 -20.07
CA ASN A 1043 2.85 25.71 -20.01
C ASN A 1043 3.69 25.66 -18.71
N ASP A 1044 3.75 26.76 -17.94
CA ASP A 1044 4.52 26.86 -16.69
C ASP A 1044 3.76 26.32 -15.45
N PHE A 1045 2.56 25.77 -15.63
CA PHE A 1045 1.72 25.29 -14.52
C PHE A 1045 1.71 23.76 -14.45
N THR A 1046 1.88 23.23 -13.24
CA THR A 1046 1.85 21.79 -12.96
C THR A 1046 0.96 21.46 -11.78
N SER A 1047 0.15 20.42 -11.91
CA SER A 1047 -0.67 19.89 -10.83
C SER A 1047 -0.57 18.36 -10.77
N ARG A 1048 -0.75 17.78 -9.57
CA ARG A 1048 -0.62 16.34 -9.29
C ARG A 1048 -1.94 15.78 -8.75
N GLN A 1049 -2.29 14.56 -9.15
CA GLN A 1049 -3.45 13.82 -8.63
C GLN A 1049 -3.14 12.34 -8.45
N LYS A 1050 -3.85 11.68 -7.54
CA LYS A 1050 -3.85 10.22 -7.41
C LYS A 1050 -4.84 9.62 -8.42
N LEU A 1051 -4.42 8.56 -9.10
CA LEU A 1051 -5.21 7.78 -10.04
C LEU A 1051 -5.17 6.34 -9.56
N PHE A 1052 -6.32 5.71 -9.31
CA PHE A 1052 -6.39 4.30 -8.96
C PHE A 1052 -6.95 3.52 -10.15
N LEU A 1053 -6.28 2.43 -10.53
CA LEU A 1053 -6.67 1.56 -11.64
C LEU A 1053 -7.09 0.19 -11.09
N ASP A 1054 -8.40 -0.06 -11.02
CA ASP A 1054 -9.03 -1.37 -10.76
C ASP A 1054 -9.91 -1.83 -11.96
N LYS A 1055 -10.39 -3.08 -11.95
CA LYS A 1055 -10.64 -3.88 -13.18
C LYS A 1055 -11.85 -3.47 -14.07
N ASP A 1056 -11.78 -3.99 -15.32
CA ASP A 1056 -12.83 -4.25 -16.36
C ASP A 1056 -12.83 -3.42 -17.67
N ALA A 1057 -11.71 -2.82 -18.09
CA ALA A 1057 -11.55 -2.35 -19.48
C ALA A 1057 -10.10 -2.37 -19.97
N ASP A 1058 -9.87 -2.76 -21.24
CA ASP A 1058 -8.57 -2.67 -21.95
C ASP A 1058 -8.14 -1.21 -22.24
N GLU A 1059 -9.07 -0.25 -22.07
CA GLU A 1059 -8.87 1.18 -22.28
C GLU A 1059 -9.62 1.98 -21.20
N VAL A 1060 -8.88 2.65 -20.32
CA VAL A 1060 -9.45 3.56 -19.29
C VAL A 1060 -9.35 5.00 -19.79
N VAL A 1061 -10.46 5.75 -19.78
CA VAL A 1061 -10.50 7.18 -20.16
C VAL A 1061 -10.76 8.07 -18.95
N VAL A 1062 -9.70 8.71 -18.45
CA VAL A 1062 -9.80 9.67 -17.32
C VAL A 1062 -9.94 11.08 -17.87
N SER A 1063 -10.99 11.81 -17.49
CA SER A 1063 -11.18 13.21 -17.92
C SER A 1063 -10.74 14.18 -16.85
N VAL A 1064 -9.79 15.06 -17.21
CA VAL A 1064 -9.23 16.08 -16.33
C VAL A 1064 -9.57 17.45 -16.89
N GLN A 1065 -10.32 18.24 -16.13
CA GLN A 1065 -10.71 19.60 -16.53
C GLN A 1065 -9.74 20.65 -15.97
N ALA A 1066 -9.31 21.59 -16.83
CA ALA A 1066 -8.39 22.67 -16.52
C ALA A 1066 -9.06 24.05 -16.69
N GLN A 1067 -9.01 24.92 -15.68
CA GLN A 1067 -9.49 26.30 -15.81
C GLN A 1067 -8.34 27.24 -16.18
N LEU A 1068 -8.44 27.89 -17.34
CA LEU A 1068 -7.53 28.96 -17.77
C LEU A 1068 -8.37 30.23 -17.92
N ARG A 1069 -8.06 31.30 -17.18
CA ARG A 1069 -8.68 32.62 -17.42
C ARG A 1069 -7.72 33.45 -18.28
N ASP A 1070 -8.22 33.91 -19.43
CA ASP A 1070 -7.53 34.92 -20.24
C ASP A 1070 -7.76 36.32 -19.65
N GLY A 1071 -6.69 37.12 -19.63
CA GLY A 1071 -6.61 38.41 -18.97
C GLY A 1071 -7.65 39.43 -19.42
N VAL A 1072 -8.17 40.19 -18.45
CA VAL A 1072 -8.90 41.44 -18.68
C VAL A 1072 -8.28 42.50 -17.78
N SER A 1073 -7.81 43.59 -18.39
CA SER A 1073 -7.15 44.73 -17.73
C SER A 1073 -8.03 45.39 -16.65
N ILE A 1074 -7.47 45.62 -15.47
CA ILE A 1074 -8.13 46.28 -14.33
C ILE A 1074 -7.73 47.77 -14.31
N TYR A 1075 -8.71 48.67 -14.23
CA TYR A 1075 -8.51 50.09 -13.91
C TYR A 1075 -8.51 50.28 -12.37
N TRP A 1076 -7.54 51.01 -11.84
CA TRP A 1076 -7.39 51.29 -10.41
C TRP A 1076 -8.52 52.18 -9.84
N VAL A 1077 -9.07 51.80 -8.68
CA VAL A 1077 -9.81 52.71 -7.78
C VAL A 1077 -9.11 52.70 -6.42
N LEU A 1078 -8.49 53.82 -6.07
CA LEU A 1078 -7.89 54.05 -4.76
C LEU A 1078 -9.00 54.52 -3.79
N ILE A 1079 -9.32 53.74 -2.76
CA ILE A 1079 -10.28 54.14 -1.71
C ILE A 1079 -9.49 54.62 -0.50
N TYR A 1080 -9.56 55.93 -0.22
CA TYR A 1080 -9.17 56.49 1.07
C TYR A 1080 -10.31 56.27 2.07
N VAL A 1081 -10.04 55.58 3.18
CA VAL A 1081 -10.94 55.56 4.34
C VAL A 1081 -10.45 56.60 5.35
N VAL A 1082 -11.21 57.68 5.51
CA VAL A 1082 -11.06 58.58 6.67
C VAL A 1082 -12.06 58.10 7.71
N ALA A 1083 -11.55 57.57 8.82
CA ALA A 1083 -12.36 57.22 9.98
C ALA A 1083 -12.81 58.50 10.70
N ALA A 1084 -14.11 58.69 10.84
CA ALA A 1084 -14.69 59.60 11.82
C ALA A 1084 -15.74 58.84 12.63
N LEU A 1085 -15.47 58.74 13.94
CA LEU A 1085 -16.43 58.31 14.94
C LEU A 1085 -17.66 59.23 14.91
N ILE A 1086 -18.85 58.63 14.97
CA ILE A 1086 -20.03 58.93 15.82
C ILE A 1086 -21.23 58.26 15.15
N GLY A 1087 -22.03 57.56 15.96
CA GLY A 1087 -23.00 56.55 15.52
C GLY A 1087 -24.14 57.04 14.61
N GLY A 1088 -24.77 56.05 13.96
CA GLY A 1088 -25.96 56.20 13.14
C GLY A 1088 -25.71 55.82 11.68
N ALA A 1089 -26.54 54.91 11.16
CA ALA A 1089 -26.48 54.31 9.82
C ALA A 1089 -26.05 55.25 8.67
N VAL A 1090 -25.17 54.77 7.79
CA VAL A 1090 -24.87 55.43 6.50
C VAL A 1090 -24.80 54.38 5.39
N GLY A 1091 -25.71 54.49 4.41
CA GLY A 1091 -25.63 53.75 3.15
C GLY A 1091 -24.62 54.38 2.19
N MET A 1092 -23.83 53.56 1.52
CA MET A 1092 -22.90 54.00 0.46
C MET A 1092 -23.60 54.02 -0.92
N ARG A 1093 -23.48 55.14 -1.63
CA ARG A 1093 -23.76 55.24 -3.07
C ARG A 1093 -22.43 55.46 -3.81
N ILE A 1094 -22.15 54.63 -4.81
CA ILE A 1094 -20.94 54.71 -5.66
C ILE A 1094 -21.30 55.43 -6.96
N LEU A 1095 -20.53 56.47 -7.30
CA LEU A 1095 -20.60 57.21 -8.57
C LEU A 1095 -19.38 56.83 -9.44
N ILE A 1096 -19.61 56.32 -10.65
CA ILE A 1096 -18.57 55.93 -11.60
C ILE A 1096 -18.49 56.98 -12.72
N LEU A 1097 -17.32 57.58 -12.95
CA LEU A 1097 -17.02 58.43 -14.11
C LEU A 1097 -15.93 57.77 -14.98
N ARG A 1098 -16.19 57.63 -16.28
CA ARG A 1098 -15.25 57.10 -17.29
C ARG A 1098 -14.38 58.22 -17.86
N ARG A 1099 -13.10 57.94 -18.16
CA ARG A 1099 -12.34 58.69 -19.17
C ARG A 1099 -11.39 57.80 -19.98
N SER A 1100 -11.33 58.15 -21.27
CA SER A 1100 -10.79 57.39 -22.40
C SER A 1100 -9.26 57.48 -22.58
N VAL A 1101 -8.70 56.34 -23.02
CA VAL A 1101 -7.55 56.07 -23.92
C VAL A 1101 -6.54 57.20 -24.19
N ILE A 1102 -5.25 56.92 -23.89
CA ILE A 1102 -4.12 56.89 -24.84
C ILE A 1102 -3.32 55.61 -24.55
#